data_AF-A0A2K8Z4S9-F1
#
_entry.id   AF-A0A2K8Z4S9-F1
#
_cell.length_a   1.000
_cell.length_b   1.000
_cell.length_c   1.000
_cell.angle_alpha   90.00
_cell.angle_beta   90.00
_cell.angle_gamma   90.00
#
_symmetry.space_group_name_H-M   'P 1'
#
loop_
_entity.id
_entity.type
_entity.pdbx_description
1 polymer ?
#
loop_
_entity_poly.entity_id
_entity_poly.type
_entity_poly.pdbx_seq_one_letter_code
_entity_poly.pdbx_strand_id
1 'polypeptide(L)'
;MEKGVYTTLIINQFAQFRALFHSLSAMTQSTPFDPTTLYLADKAATNYAAHADEIDKITRRITENRFGVRPLTEITDDKSQLLKRAARESGEFKEALERINGIPDFQDMAIVRKIVRASTSVCRIVLQGPSGITGYGTGFLIAPNVIITNNHVFPDAATASRARAQFNYELGDDGQVLSPISFKLRPDLFFLTSPYTVNADVPFSGRDFTLVAVEPASDDGTPLTKFGYIKLDSSLGKIIEGENCVVIQHPKGDYKKVVLKDIRLITLTDNFLIYEADTLPGSSGSLVLGLGTADAVGLHHSAVPRKDDAGNWLRKDGKIRQPGDTDEDIDWIGNEGVRVSCIVEAFRNLPIPDSMQAFRTKIIEAQSPTLVATTTPPLIPMTTPPLVTPVRTESSPIPASVAPKQASAPTTGSLLYFEVLLTDQPALQADWSRRAKELVPGLIDLSPLLPTSRDPFVRRMWYLTIQSAGNPWAIAAAIEGLPQVDSCRPDLQSLTDIGRNTSDTVAPVRTTESEFVFNDGTAELNEAKFLGNWEKSIQVKAALKNGKDQQRWWNWSAINWPSVTQPVPDLSPDERDRLAQMRIVQLDTGYSDHSKVLGGYNTDLDFDFIDDDDNARDEEASIGLKFPNHGTRTASIVVGGPLADTTVTFDGNGGLLVSAGKRLTRLIPYRIAQSVILIGRGKQVVDGVNYAIRSGADVLFMCMGSYPRPMLDAIAREAYEKGVIWVCAAGNDVGLVVAPAMYPGTIAVAATNPDDLPWSGSSHGPSVDIAAPGEDVYVPFLDKQGQEIMAYGSGTSYATPQVAAAAMLWKARHYEALSDYLPWQVVEAFRTVLKKTARSVKWPKEGYGAGILDITNLLTEPLPAPTTLIHAYQNQSASHPLGVGIAEAAHFLWNIVRQKVAPGATESTVPLVPLTPLGQQALSAFSRPTTTGARESSSVTTDSDELLRYYFNQ
;
A
#
# COMPACT_ATOMS: atom_id res chain seq x y z
N MET A 1 13.02 -16.66 -17.60
CA MET A 1 12.56 -15.63 -18.55
C MET A 1 11.19 -15.17 -18.10
N GLU A 2 10.96 -13.87 -18.17
CA GLU A 2 9.71 -13.14 -17.89
C GLU A 2 9.25 -13.05 -16.42
N LYS A 3 9.98 -12.25 -15.64
CA LYS A 3 9.50 -11.53 -14.44
C LYS A 3 10.13 -10.14 -14.44
N GLY A 4 9.56 -9.22 -15.21
CA GLY A 4 10.12 -7.87 -15.39
C GLY A 4 9.09 -6.81 -15.75
N VAL A 5 7.83 -6.96 -15.32
CA VAL A 5 6.73 -6.04 -15.71
C VAL A 5 5.97 -5.43 -14.51
N TYR A 6 6.28 -5.82 -13.26
CA TYR A 6 5.41 -5.50 -12.11
C TYR A 6 5.85 -4.35 -11.22
N THR A 7 7.03 -3.80 -11.45
CA THR A 7 7.53 -2.64 -10.71
C THR A 7 7.02 -1.32 -11.32
N THR A 8 6.61 -1.31 -12.59
CA THR A 8 6.27 -0.10 -13.35
C THR A 8 4.93 0.56 -12.95
N LEU A 9 3.93 -0.18 -12.44
CA LEU A 9 2.63 0.43 -12.06
C LEU A 9 2.64 1.05 -10.66
N ILE A 10 3.44 0.51 -9.73
CA ILE A 10 3.59 1.03 -8.37
C ILE A 10 4.60 2.19 -8.38
N ILE A 11 5.74 2.07 -9.07
CA ILE A 11 6.74 3.15 -9.19
C ILE A 11 6.16 4.44 -9.79
N ASN A 12 5.24 4.33 -10.77
CA ASN A 12 4.66 5.50 -11.43
C ASN A 12 3.64 6.27 -10.58
N GLN A 13 2.93 5.61 -9.66
CA GLN A 13 2.03 6.29 -8.73
C GLN A 13 2.81 7.00 -7.59
N PHE A 14 3.93 6.42 -7.15
CA PHE A 14 4.77 6.98 -6.09
C PHE A 14 5.63 8.17 -6.57
N ALA A 15 6.12 8.16 -7.82
CA ALA A 15 6.81 9.31 -8.42
C ALA A 15 5.86 10.51 -8.67
N GLN A 16 4.61 10.24 -9.04
CA GLN A 16 3.55 11.26 -9.20
C GLN A 16 3.13 11.89 -7.87
N PHE A 17 3.14 11.11 -6.78
CA PHE A 17 2.86 11.60 -5.44
C PHE A 17 3.96 12.54 -4.91
N ARG A 18 5.22 12.34 -5.32
CA ARG A 18 6.35 13.24 -5.01
C ARG A 18 6.37 14.47 -5.91
N ALA A 19 5.95 14.35 -7.17
CA ALA A 19 5.75 15.47 -8.09
C ALA A 19 4.66 16.45 -7.59
N LEU A 20 3.60 15.92 -6.95
CA LEU A 20 2.55 16.68 -6.26
C LEU A 20 3.12 17.60 -5.15
N PHE A 21 4.16 17.15 -4.46
CA PHE A 21 4.85 17.94 -3.42
C PHE A 21 5.74 19.05 -4.03
N HIS A 22 6.34 18.78 -5.21
CA HIS A 22 7.15 19.76 -5.95
C HIS A 22 6.34 20.86 -6.63
N SER A 23 5.19 20.54 -7.22
CA SER A 23 4.31 21.54 -7.87
C SER A 23 3.57 22.41 -6.85
N LEU A 24 3.36 21.93 -5.61
CA LEU A 24 2.86 22.74 -4.50
C LEU A 24 3.85 23.80 -4.00
N SER A 25 5.16 23.57 -4.12
CA SER A 25 6.20 24.57 -3.80
C SER A 25 6.37 25.63 -4.90
N ALA A 26 5.93 25.36 -6.13
CA ALA A 26 6.03 26.31 -7.25
C ALA A 26 4.91 27.37 -7.25
N MET A 27 3.85 27.17 -6.46
CA MET A 27 2.67 28.06 -6.42
C MET A 27 2.67 29.08 -5.28
N THR A 28 3.66 29.06 -4.38
CA THR A 28 3.77 30.03 -3.28
C THR A 28 4.79 31.12 -3.60
N GLN A 29 4.33 32.29 -4.04
CA GLN A 29 5.10 33.52 -3.94
C GLN A 29 5.22 33.93 -2.45
N SER A 30 6.05 33.24 -1.69
CA SER A 30 6.76 33.74 -0.50
C SER A 30 7.64 32.62 0.09
N THR A 31 8.96 32.82 -0.03
CA THR A 31 10.10 32.00 0.46
C THR A 31 10.32 30.60 -0.17
N PRO A 32 11.46 30.36 -0.85
CA PRO A 32 11.74 29.09 -1.54
C PRO A 32 12.37 28.03 -0.62
N PHE A 33 12.06 26.76 -0.85
CA PHE A 33 12.93 25.64 -0.45
C PHE A 33 14.07 25.44 -1.47
N ASP A 34 15.23 24.97 -1.01
CA ASP A 34 16.50 24.83 -1.75
C ASP A 34 16.42 23.82 -2.92
N PRO A 35 16.81 24.20 -4.16
CA PRO A 35 16.91 23.33 -5.34
C PRO A 35 17.69 22.02 -5.13
N THR A 36 18.63 21.99 -4.19
CA THR A 36 19.41 20.80 -3.82
C THR A 36 18.52 19.71 -3.19
N THR A 37 17.45 20.11 -2.50
CA THR A 37 16.44 19.21 -1.89
C THR A 37 15.58 18.55 -2.96
N LEU A 38 15.27 19.28 -4.04
CA LEU A 38 14.49 18.76 -5.18
C LEU A 38 15.28 17.71 -5.98
N TYR A 39 16.58 17.92 -6.20
CA TYR A 39 17.46 16.96 -6.86
C TYR A 39 17.62 15.64 -6.09
N LEU A 40 17.60 15.71 -4.75
CA LEU A 40 17.78 14.52 -3.91
C LEU A 40 16.49 13.69 -3.79
N ALA A 41 15.32 14.32 -3.89
CA ALA A 41 14.03 13.63 -3.98
C ALA A 41 13.86 12.87 -5.31
N ASP A 42 14.35 13.43 -6.42
CA ASP A 42 14.38 12.77 -7.73
C ASP A 42 15.31 11.54 -7.72
N LYS A 43 16.46 11.67 -7.05
CA LYS A 43 17.45 10.58 -6.89
C LYS A 43 16.99 9.46 -5.96
N ALA A 44 16.27 9.77 -4.89
CA ALA A 44 15.72 8.78 -3.96
C ALA A 44 14.56 7.97 -4.59
N ALA A 45 13.72 8.60 -5.43
CA ALA A 45 12.68 7.90 -6.20
C ALA A 45 13.29 6.93 -7.23
N THR A 46 14.38 7.35 -7.89
CA THR A 46 15.15 6.52 -8.81
C THR A 46 15.82 5.32 -8.10
N ASN A 47 16.31 5.53 -6.87
CA ASN A 47 16.94 4.46 -6.07
C ASN A 47 15.92 3.45 -5.51
N TYR A 48 14.73 3.90 -5.10
CA TYR A 48 13.65 3.01 -4.67
C TYR A 48 13.14 2.15 -5.85
N ALA A 49 12.99 2.75 -7.02
CA ALA A 49 12.66 2.05 -8.26
C ALA A 49 13.69 0.97 -8.64
N ALA A 50 14.98 1.17 -8.33
CA ALA A 50 16.05 0.22 -8.61
C ALA A 50 16.13 -0.98 -7.64
N HIS A 51 15.46 -0.90 -6.48
CA HIS A 51 15.54 -1.90 -5.41
C HIS A 51 14.17 -2.44 -4.94
N ALA A 52 13.07 -1.99 -5.56
CA ALA A 52 11.69 -2.37 -5.24
C ALA A 52 11.43 -3.89 -5.32
N ASP A 53 12.03 -4.60 -6.28
CA ASP A 53 11.88 -6.06 -6.41
C ASP A 53 12.49 -6.83 -5.21
N GLU A 54 13.53 -6.29 -4.57
CA GLU A 54 14.14 -6.87 -3.36
C GLU A 54 13.26 -6.60 -2.12
N ILE A 55 12.65 -5.43 -2.03
CA ILE A 55 11.80 -5.00 -0.91
C ILE A 55 10.48 -5.80 -0.87
N ASP A 56 9.87 -6.01 -2.03
CA ASP A 56 8.65 -6.84 -2.16
C ASP A 56 8.94 -8.31 -1.87
N LYS A 57 10.11 -8.80 -2.29
CA LYS A 57 10.57 -10.16 -1.98
C LYS A 57 10.77 -10.35 -0.48
N ILE A 58 11.33 -9.36 0.22
CA ILE A 58 11.54 -9.38 1.67
C ILE A 58 10.19 -9.32 2.42
N THR A 59 9.29 -8.41 2.04
CA THR A 59 7.98 -8.21 2.69
C THR A 59 7.09 -9.43 2.57
N ARG A 60 7.00 -10.04 1.37
CA ARG A 60 6.23 -11.27 1.15
C ARG A 60 6.78 -12.44 1.97
N ARG A 61 8.11 -12.63 1.98
CA ARG A 61 8.77 -13.69 2.75
C ARG A 61 8.46 -13.58 4.24
N ILE A 62 8.43 -12.37 4.76
CA ILE A 62 8.11 -12.10 6.17
C ILE A 62 6.68 -12.48 6.53
N THR A 63 5.70 -12.09 5.71
CA THR A 63 4.28 -12.39 5.97
C THR A 63 4.03 -13.90 5.89
N GLU A 64 4.60 -14.56 4.88
CA GLU A 64 4.57 -16.01 4.72
C GLU A 64 5.25 -16.75 5.90
N ASN A 65 6.35 -16.20 6.43
CA ASN A 65 7.06 -16.72 7.60
C ASN A 65 6.29 -16.52 8.90
N ARG A 66 5.52 -15.44 9.06
CA ARG A 66 4.71 -15.17 10.26
C ARG A 66 3.53 -16.15 10.37
N PHE A 67 2.90 -16.46 9.24
CA PHE A 67 1.75 -17.36 9.17
C PHE A 67 2.10 -18.84 8.92
N GLY A 68 3.38 -19.19 8.78
CA GLY A 68 3.82 -20.58 8.60
C GLY A 68 3.35 -21.21 7.29
N VAL A 69 3.13 -20.40 6.26
CA VAL A 69 2.50 -20.79 4.98
C VAL A 69 3.47 -21.53 4.06
N ARG A 70 4.79 -21.41 4.28
CA ARG A 70 5.84 -22.10 3.49
C ARG A 70 6.62 -23.12 4.33
N PRO A 71 6.99 -24.28 3.75
CA PRO A 71 7.93 -25.20 4.38
C PRO A 71 9.32 -24.56 4.49
N LEU A 72 10.07 -24.87 5.55
CA LEU A 72 11.40 -24.29 5.90
C LEU A 72 12.41 -24.27 4.73
N THR A 73 12.23 -25.18 3.77
CA THR A 73 13.06 -25.38 2.58
C THR A 73 12.87 -24.31 1.51
N GLU A 74 11.74 -23.59 1.57
CA GLU A 74 11.37 -22.52 0.64
C GLU A 74 11.63 -21.10 1.18
N ILE A 75 11.98 -21.00 2.47
CA ILE A 75 12.14 -19.75 3.21
C ILE A 75 13.54 -19.14 3.02
N THR A 76 14.56 -19.98 2.86
CA THR A 76 15.96 -19.55 2.71
C THR A 76 16.42 -19.62 1.25
N ASP A 77 16.74 -18.48 0.65
CA ASP A 77 17.32 -18.39 -0.71
C ASP A 77 18.75 -18.96 -0.79
N ASP A 78 19.44 -19.02 0.36
CA ASP A 78 20.81 -19.53 0.47
C ASP A 78 20.81 -21.04 0.70
N LYS A 79 20.81 -21.80 -0.41
CA LYS A 79 20.94 -23.27 -0.40
C LYS A 79 22.15 -23.75 0.41
N SER A 80 23.20 -22.94 0.58
CA SER A 80 24.38 -23.30 1.38
C SER A 80 24.08 -23.34 2.87
N GLN A 81 23.14 -22.52 3.38
CA GLN A 81 22.71 -22.56 4.79
C GLN A 81 21.84 -23.76 5.08
N LEU A 82 20.91 -24.11 4.18
CA LEU A 82 20.11 -25.33 4.28
C LEU A 82 20.97 -26.60 4.26
N LEU A 83 21.99 -26.64 3.39
CA LEU A 83 22.96 -27.75 3.35
C LEU A 83 23.79 -27.85 4.63
N LYS A 84 24.26 -26.70 5.16
CA LYS A 84 24.98 -26.65 6.45
C LYS A 84 24.09 -27.03 7.62
N ARG A 85 22.79 -26.70 7.58
CA ARG A 85 21.81 -27.09 8.59
C ARG A 85 21.57 -28.60 8.58
N ALA A 86 21.31 -29.19 7.42
CA ALA A 86 21.15 -30.63 7.27
C ALA A 86 22.38 -31.41 7.78
N ALA A 87 23.59 -30.91 7.51
CA ALA A 87 24.83 -31.49 8.01
C ALA A 87 24.98 -31.44 9.55
N ARG A 88 24.33 -30.49 10.24
CA ARG A 88 24.36 -30.38 11.71
C ARG A 88 23.40 -31.36 12.41
N GLU A 89 22.32 -31.76 11.74
CA GLU A 89 21.27 -32.61 12.31
C GLU A 89 21.53 -34.12 12.14
N SER A 90 22.67 -34.50 11.55
CA SER A 90 23.14 -35.90 11.42
C SER A 90 22.27 -36.82 10.52
N GLY A 91 21.53 -36.29 9.55
CA GLY A 91 20.70 -37.07 8.61
C GLY A 91 21.00 -36.83 7.13
N GLU A 92 20.60 -37.76 6.25
CA GLU A 92 20.62 -37.52 4.80
C GLU A 92 19.72 -36.33 4.45
N PHE A 93 20.17 -35.48 3.51
CA PHE A 93 19.48 -34.25 3.09
C PHE A 93 17.99 -34.47 2.82
N LYS A 94 17.60 -35.66 2.33
CA LYS A 94 16.22 -36.05 2.05
C LYS A 94 15.36 -36.30 3.30
N GLU A 95 15.91 -36.88 4.38
CA GLU A 95 15.17 -37.14 5.63
C GLU A 95 14.99 -35.87 6.49
N ALA A 96 15.93 -34.91 6.41
CA ALA A 96 15.76 -33.59 7.01
C ALA A 96 14.70 -32.74 6.27
N LEU A 97 14.54 -32.97 4.95
CA LEU A 97 13.53 -32.36 4.09
C LEU A 97 12.14 -33.02 4.17
N GLU A 98 12.07 -34.34 4.43
CA GLU A 98 10.81 -35.10 4.46
C GLU A 98 10.04 -35.00 5.80
N ARG A 99 10.54 -34.24 6.78
CA ARG A 99 9.81 -33.97 8.03
C ARG A 99 8.73 -32.89 7.83
N ILE A 100 7.71 -33.30 7.07
CA ILE A 100 6.28 -32.94 7.18
C ILE A 100 5.85 -31.62 6.52
N ASN A 101 5.00 -31.78 5.49
CA ASN A 101 4.03 -30.77 5.04
C ASN A 101 3.03 -30.48 6.17
N GLY A 102 3.14 -29.30 6.82
CA GLY A 102 2.28 -28.84 7.92
C GLY A 102 3.02 -28.74 9.27
N ILE A 103 2.64 -27.80 10.15
CA ILE A 103 3.34 -27.49 11.42
C ILE A 103 3.45 -28.73 12.33
N PRO A 104 4.64 -29.35 12.48
CA PRO A 104 4.84 -30.45 13.41
C PRO A 104 5.38 -29.87 14.73
N ASP A 105 4.55 -29.90 15.78
CA ASP A 105 4.82 -29.25 17.07
C ASP A 105 5.61 -30.14 18.05
N PHE A 106 6.56 -30.95 17.55
CA PHE A 106 7.34 -31.88 18.38
C PHE A 106 8.85 -31.57 18.32
N GLN A 107 9.51 -31.61 19.48
CA GLN A 107 10.96 -31.39 19.61
C GLN A 107 11.65 -32.63 20.19
N ASP A 108 12.78 -33.02 19.59
CA ASP A 108 13.57 -34.14 20.08
C ASP A 108 14.06 -33.93 21.52
N MET A 109 13.89 -34.94 22.37
CA MET A 109 14.36 -34.94 23.76
C MET A 109 15.87 -34.69 23.86
N ALA A 110 16.65 -35.08 22.84
CA ALA A 110 18.08 -34.78 22.76
C ALA A 110 18.36 -33.27 22.74
N ILE A 111 17.53 -32.51 22.03
CA ILE A 111 17.63 -31.06 21.92
C ILE A 111 17.15 -30.38 23.20
N VAL A 112 16.04 -30.85 23.79
CA VAL A 112 15.59 -30.39 25.12
C VAL A 112 16.69 -30.57 26.17
N ARG A 113 17.37 -31.72 26.19
CA ARG A 113 18.52 -31.96 27.09
C ARG A 113 19.70 -31.02 26.82
N LYS A 114 19.96 -30.64 25.57
CA LYS A 114 20.99 -29.64 25.24
C LYS A 114 20.60 -28.26 25.74
N ILE A 115 19.34 -27.86 25.61
CA ILE A 115 18.82 -26.58 26.14
C ILE A 115 18.93 -26.54 27.66
N VAL A 116 18.58 -27.64 28.35
CA VAL A 116 18.76 -27.74 29.81
C VAL A 116 20.24 -27.65 30.21
N ARG A 117 21.15 -28.28 29.46
CA ARG A 117 22.60 -28.11 29.70
C ARG A 117 23.06 -26.68 29.41
N ALA A 118 22.47 -26.00 28.44
CA ALA A 118 22.78 -24.61 28.16
C ALA A 118 22.32 -23.69 29.29
N SER A 119 21.16 -23.95 29.88
CA SER A 119 20.61 -23.13 30.97
C SER A 119 21.46 -23.15 32.24
N THR A 120 22.28 -24.19 32.48
CA THR A 120 23.18 -24.24 33.64
C THR A 120 24.31 -23.22 33.55
N SER A 121 24.69 -22.82 32.33
CA SER A 121 25.73 -21.82 32.08
C SER A 121 25.24 -20.37 32.25
N VAL A 122 23.92 -20.17 32.35
CA VAL A 122 23.29 -18.85 32.47
C VAL A 122 23.24 -18.42 33.93
N CYS A 123 23.67 -17.20 34.19
CA CYS A 123 23.74 -16.59 35.52
C CYS A 123 23.02 -15.24 35.55
N ARG A 124 22.57 -14.87 36.75
CA ARG A 124 22.12 -13.51 37.07
C ARG A 124 23.34 -12.66 37.40
N ILE A 125 23.46 -11.52 36.75
CA ILE A 125 24.45 -10.49 37.10
C ILE A 125 23.83 -9.57 38.15
N VAL A 126 24.54 -9.34 39.24
CA VAL A 126 24.18 -8.39 40.29
C VAL A 126 25.21 -7.26 40.31
N LEU A 127 24.77 -6.05 39.95
CA LEU A 127 25.59 -4.84 39.97
C LEU A 127 25.57 -4.22 41.38
N GLN A 128 26.74 -3.88 41.91
CA GLN A 128 26.87 -3.26 43.23
C GLN A 128 27.47 -1.85 43.12
N GLY A 129 26.81 -0.89 43.75
CA GLY A 129 27.30 0.48 43.94
C GLY A 129 27.67 0.77 45.39
N PRO A 130 28.11 2.02 45.68
CA PRO A 130 28.52 2.42 47.03
C PRO A 130 27.42 2.28 48.11
N SER A 131 26.15 2.27 47.70
CA SER A 131 24.98 2.28 48.60
C SER A 131 24.13 1.00 48.55
N GLY A 132 24.60 -0.06 47.88
CA GLY A 132 23.86 -1.33 47.73
C GLY A 132 23.77 -1.83 46.28
N ILE A 133 22.82 -2.73 46.00
CA ILE A 133 22.59 -3.26 44.66
C ILE A 133 22.03 -2.15 43.76
N THR A 134 22.66 -1.93 42.62
CA THR A 134 22.30 -0.85 41.68
C THR A 134 21.59 -1.35 40.42
N GLY A 135 21.59 -2.66 40.15
CA GLY A 135 20.92 -3.22 38.98
C GLY A 135 21.17 -4.70 38.79
N TYR A 136 20.46 -5.27 37.81
CA TYR A 136 20.55 -6.67 37.42
C TYR A 136 20.72 -6.82 35.91
N GLY A 137 21.35 -7.91 35.50
CA GLY A 137 21.44 -8.33 34.11
C GLY A 137 21.47 -9.85 34.00
N THR A 138 21.54 -10.35 32.78
CA THR A 138 21.77 -11.76 32.48
C THR A 138 23.15 -11.90 31.83
N GLY A 139 23.83 -13.01 32.10
CA GLY A 139 25.03 -13.37 31.37
C GLY A 139 25.20 -14.88 31.35
N PHE A 140 26.12 -15.38 30.54
CA PHE A 140 26.39 -16.81 30.46
C PHE A 140 27.85 -17.13 30.20
N LEU A 141 28.30 -18.31 30.64
CA LEU A 141 29.66 -18.77 30.43
C LEU A 141 29.87 -19.18 28.97
N ILE A 142 30.93 -18.66 28.35
CA ILE A 142 31.35 -19.03 26.99
C ILE A 142 32.67 -19.81 26.96
N ALA A 143 33.40 -19.79 28.09
CA ALA A 143 34.61 -20.56 28.33
C ALA A 143 34.72 -20.83 29.85
N PRO A 144 35.63 -21.72 30.32
CA PRO A 144 35.69 -22.14 31.73
C PRO A 144 35.70 -21.01 32.77
N ASN A 145 36.23 -19.84 32.43
CA ASN A 145 36.39 -18.70 33.33
C ASN A 145 35.95 -17.38 32.70
N VAL A 146 35.07 -17.41 31.68
CA VAL A 146 34.69 -16.18 30.95
C VAL A 146 33.21 -16.17 30.71
N ILE A 147 32.56 -15.09 31.17
CA ILE A 147 31.16 -14.80 30.89
C ILE A 147 31.03 -13.75 29.79
N ILE A 148 29.91 -13.78 29.09
CA ILE A 148 29.44 -12.73 28.19
C ILE A 148 28.14 -12.10 28.72
N THR A 149 28.01 -10.79 28.53
CA THR A 149 26.77 -10.00 28.70
C THR A 149 26.83 -8.77 27.78
N ASN A 150 25.91 -7.82 27.90
CA ASN A 150 25.95 -6.58 27.11
C ASN A 150 26.96 -5.54 27.63
N ASN A 151 27.37 -4.63 26.75
CA ASN A 151 28.22 -3.50 27.13
C ASN A 151 27.50 -2.53 28.06
N HIS A 152 26.20 -2.29 27.86
CA HIS A 152 25.48 -1.42 28.78
C HIS A 152 25.33 -2.03 30.20
N VAL A 153 25.50 -3.36 30.36
CA VAL A 153 25.56 -4.03 31.67
C VAL A 153 26.95 -3.87 32.29
N PHE A 154 28.01 -4.07 31.50
CA PHE A 154 29.41 -3.84 31.90
C PHE A 154 30.09 -2.83 30.97
N PRO A 155 29.87 -1.52 31.19
CA PRO A 155 30.43 -0.48 30.32
C PRO A 155 31.94 -0.36 30.50
N ASP A 156 32.46 -0.69 31.68
CA ASP A 156 33.86 -0.56 32.04
C ASP A 156 34.30 -1.62 33.07
N ALA A 157 35.62 -1.79 33.21
CA ALA A 157 36.24 -2.74 34.13
C ALA A 157 35.96 -2.44 35.62
N ALA A 158 35.74 -1.18 36.01
CA ALA A 158 35.47 -0.81 37.40
C ALA A 158 34.03 -1.18 37.81
N THR A 159 33.10 -1.15 36.86
CA THR A 159 31.73 -1.62 37.04
C THR A 159 31.70 -3.15 37.14
N ALA A 160 32.42 -3.83 36.25
CA ALA A 160 32.54 -5.28 36.30
C ALA A 160 33.20 -5.79 37.61
N SER A 161 34.24 -5.13 38.12
CA SER A 161 34.96 -5.61 39.32
C SER A 161 34.12 -5.59 40.61
N ARG A 162 33.07 -4.74 40.64
CA ARG A 162 32.13 -4.64 41.75
C ARG A 162 30.95 -5.59 41.61
N ALA A 163 30.69 -6.12 40.42
CA ALA A 163 29.57 -7.01 40.16
C ALA A 163 29.82 -8.45 40.65
N ARG A 164 28.74 -9.24 40.72
CA ARG A 164 28.76 -10.67 41.00
C ARG A 164 27.96 -11.43 39.95
N ALA A 165 28.46 -12.59 39.54
CA ALA A 165 27.71 -13.57 38.75
C ALA A 165 27.10 -14.61 39.70
N GLN A 166 25.77 -14.68 39.74
CA GLN A 166 25.01 -15.62 40.56
C GLN A 166 24.46 -16.75 39.69
N PHE A 167 25.01 -17.93 39.87
CA PHE A 167 24.48 -19.15 39.27
C PHE A 167 23.49 -19.80 40.22
N ASN A 168 22.68 -20.73 39.70
CA ASN A 168 21.71 -21.50 40.50
C ASN A 168 20.60 -20.65 41.16
N TYR A 169 20.40 -19.41 40.70
CA TYR A 169 19.28 -18.56 41.13
C TYR A 169 18.01 -18.88 40.35
N GLU A 170 17.42 -20.03 40.62
CA GLU A 170 16.23 -20.55 39.93
C GLU A 170 15.34 -21.36 40.88
N LEU A 171 14.13 -21.69 40.44
CA LEU A 171 13.23 -22.57 41.20
C LEU A 171 13.61 -24.04 40.93
N GLY A 172 13.68 -24.85 41.99
CA GLY A 172 13.82 -26.29 41.90
C GLY A 172 12.52 -26.98 41.49
N ASP A 173 12.59 -28.29 41.28
CA ASP A 173 11.46 -29.11 40.82
C ASP A 173 10.28 -29.11 41.82
N ASP A 174 10.52 -28.79 43.08
CA ASP A 174 9.53 -28.65 44.16
C ASP A 174 8.92 -27.24 44.26
N GLY A 175 9.32 -26.34 43.35
CA GLY A 175 8.93 -24.93 43.36
C GLY A 175 9.65 -24.08 44.41
N GLN A 176 10.62 -24.64 45.15
CA GLN A 176 11.43 -23.88 46.12
C GLN A 176 12.62 -23.21 45.44
N VAL A 177 13.06 -22.10 46.00
CA VAL A 177 14.20 -21.34 45.48
C VAL A 177 15.50 -22.09 45.80
N LEU A 178 16.30 -22.37 44.77
CA LEU A 178 17.65 -22.92 44.95
C LEU A 178 18.60 -21.89 45.55
N SER A 179 19.57 -22.34 46.33
CA SER A 179 20.59 -21.46 46.90
C SER A 179 21.50 -20.91 45.80
N PRO A 180 21.57 -19.56 45.62
CA PRO A 180 22.41 -18.95 44.61
C PRO A 180 23.88 -19.04 44.98
N ILE A 181 24.72 -19.35 43.98
CA ILE A 181 26.17 -19.47 44.13
C ILE A 181 26.82 -18.27 43.45
N SER A 182 27.48 -17.41 44.23
CA SER A 182 28.00 -16.12 43.78
C SER A 182 29.50 -16.17 43.49
N PHE A 183 29.90 -15.66 42.32
CA PHE A 183 31.30 -15.56 41.89
C PHE A 183 31.70 -14.10 41.68
N LYS A 184 32.97 -13.80 41.99
CA LYS A 184 33.60 -12.50 41.71
C LYS A 184 34.02 -12.41 40.25
N LEU A 185 33.82 -11.24 39.64
CA LEU A 185 34.35 -10.94 38.31
C LEU A 185 35.77 -10.37 38.42
N ARG A 186 36.60 -10.71 37.45
CA ARG A 186 38.04 -10.41 37.39
C ARG A 186 38.40 -9.66 36.10
N PRO A 187 37.88 -8.43 35.90
CA PRO A 187 38.20 -7.62 34.73
C PRO A 187 39.69 -7.21 34.67
N ASP A 188 40.40 -7.31 35.80
CA ASP A 188 41.86 -7.18 35.89
C ASP A 188 42.60 -8.31 35.16
N LEU A 189 41.99 -9.50 35.06
CA LEU A 189 42.54 -10.64 34.33
C LEU A 189 42.14 -10.63 32.86
N PHE A 190 40.86 -10.36 32.58
CA PHE A 190 40.36 -10.25 31.20
C PHE A 190 39.10 -9.39 31.15
N PHE A 191 39.13 -8.37 30.30
CA PHE A 191 37.99 -7.52 30.00
C PHE A 191 38.05 -7.11 28.52
N LEU A 192 37.00 -7.40 27.78
CA LEU A 192 36.86 -6.99 26.38
C LEU A 192 35.44 -6.51 26.16
N THR A 193 35.27 -5.32 25.60
CA THR A 193 33.94 -4.73 25.40
C THR A 193 33.80 -4.09 24.03
N SER A 194 32.58 -4.10 23.53
CA SER A 194 32.13 -3.41 22.32
C SER A 194 31.00 -2.45 22.71
N PRO A 195 31.21 -1.13 22.61
CA PRO A 195 30.18 -0.14 22.94
C PRO A 195 28.86 -0.36 22.18
N TYR A 196 27.74 -0.06 22.83
CA TYR A 196 26.43 0.01 22.14
C TYR A 196 26.35 1.18 21.15
N THR A 197 27.00 2.31 21.44
CA THR A 197 27.04 3.46 20.54
C THR A 197 28.08 3.26 19.43
N VAL A 198 27.69 3.54 18.19
CA VAL A 198 28.60 3.50 17.04
C VAL A 198 29.62 4.63 17.17
N ASN A 199 30.90 4.28 17.08
CA ASN A 199 32.03 5.20 17.11
C ASN A 199 33.02 4.79 16.00
N ALA A 200 33.24 5.69 15.04
CA ALA A 200 34.11 5.46 13.89
C ALA A 200 35.57 5.13 14.27
N ASP A 201 36.03 5.59 15.44
CA ASP A 201 37.40 5.38 15.91
C ASP A 201 37.57 4.09 16.74
N VAL A 202 36.47 3.42 17.07
CA VAL A 202 36.46 2.17 17.85
C VAL A 202 35.99 1.02 16.96
N PRO A 203 36.90 0.13 16.52
CA PRO A 203 36.55 -1.04 15.72
C PRO A 203 35.44 -1.86 16.39
N PHE A 204 34.50 -2.36 15.59
CA PHE A 204 33.39 -3.20 16.05
C PHE A 204 32.44 -2.55 17.07
N SER A 205 32.47 -1.23 17.25
CA SER A 205 31.47 -0.50 18.04
C SER A 205 30.06 -0.63 17.44
N GLY A 206 29.02 -0.49 18.26
CA GLY A 206 27.63 -0.73 17.88
C GLY A 206 27.14 -2.17 18.09
N ARG A 207 27.95 -3.08 18.66
CA ARG A 207 27.59 -4.50 18.85
C ARG A 207 27.22 -4.89 20.29
N ASP A 208 27.17 -3.93 21.22
CA ASP A 208 26.70 -4.08 22.62
C ASP A 208 27.00 -5.41 23.34
N PHE A 209 28.29 -5.75 23.52
CA PHE A 209 28.69 -6.92 24.29
C PHE A 209 29.94 -6.66 25.14
N THR A 210 30.07 -7.41 26.24
CA THR A 210 31.24 -7.44 27.11
C THR A 210 31.58 -8.87 27.53
N LEU A 211 32.86 -9.21 27.45
CA LEU A 211 33.46 -10.43 27.99
C LEU A 211 34.28 -10.10 29.24
N VAL A 212 34.09 -10.86 30.31
CA VAL A 212 34.80 -10.66 31.58
C VAL A 212 35.25 -11.99 32.17
N ALA A 213 36.47 -12.04 32.72
CA ALA A 213 36.91 -13.20 33.48
C ALA A 213 36.15 -13.37 34.81
N VAL A 214 36.03 -14.61 35.28
CA VAL A 214 35.36 -14.97 36.53
C VAL A 214 36.28 -15.80 37.40
N GLU A 215 36.21 -15.57 38.72
CA GLU A 215 36.95 -16.34 39.71
C GLU A 215 36.62 -17.84 39.59
N PRO A 216 37.62 -18.75 39.63
CA PRO A 216 37.36 -20.19 39.48
C PRO A 216 36.53 -20.82 40.61
N ALA A 217 36.47 -20.19 41.77
CA ALA A 217 35.69 -20.61 42.93
C ALA A 217 34.78 -19.47 43.41
N SER A 218 33.58 -19.82 43.87
CA SER A 218 32.62 -18.89 44.44
C SER A 218 33.02 -18.43 45.84
N ASP A 219 32.27 -17.47 46.37
CA ASP A 219 32.44 -16.98 47.74
C ASP A 219 32.25 -18.09 48.82
N ASP A 220 31.57 -19.19 48.48
CA ASP A 220 31.35 -20.37 49.34
C ASP A 220 32.25 -21.59 49.01
N GLY A 221 33.21 -21.44 48.08
CA GLY A 221 34.16 -22.49 47.72
C GLY A 221 33.69 -23.48 46.65
N THR A 222 32.51 -23.29 46.07
CA THR A 222 32.00 -24.08 44.94
C THR A 222 32.79 -23.79 43.65
N PRO A 223 33.28 -24.81 42.92
CA PRO A 223 34.02 -24.59 41.68
C PRO A 223 33.10 -24.18 40.52
N LEU A 224 33.51 -23.17 39.74
CA LEU A 224 32.77 -22.63 38.58
C LEU A 224 32.53 -23.69 37.49
N THR A 225 33.42 -24.69 37.40
CA THR A 225 33.32 -25.83 36.49
C THR A 225 32.02 -26.63 36.63
N LYS A 226 31.29 -26.47 37.74
CA LYS A 226 29.97 -27.11 37.96
C LYS A 226 28.91 -26.66 36.95
N PHE A 227 29.03 -25.45 36.38
CA PHE A 227 27.97 -24.82 35.59
C PHE A 227 28.08 -25.02 34.08
N GLY A 228 29.22 -25.53 33.60
CA GLY A 228 29.47 -25.69 32.17
C GLY A 228 29.55 -24.36 31.41
N TYR A 229 29.78 -24.42 30.10
CA TYR A 229 29.83 -23.23 29.24
C TYR A 229 29.27 -23.55 27.85
N ILE A 230 28.86 -22.50 27.13
CA ILE A 230 28.27 -22.59 25.80
C ILE A 230 29.27 -22.18 24.74
N LYS A 231 29.41 -23.00 23.71
CA LYS A 231 30.28 -22.72 22.57
C LYS A 231 29.61 -21.73 21.62
N LEU A 232 30.36 -20.71 21.23
CA LEU A 232 29.99 -19.70 20.25
C LEU A 232 30.52 -20.11 18.88
N ASP A 233 29.68 -20.78 18.10
CA ASP A 233 30.01 -21.19 16.74
C ASP A 233 29.79 -20.03 15.75
N SER A 234 30.83 -19.66 15.00
CA SER A 234 30.77 -18.63 13.96
C SER A 234 30.18 -19.11 12.64
N SER A 235 30.04 -20.42 12.45
CA SER A 235 29.55 -20.97 11.19
C SER A 235 28.03 -20.82 11.03
N LEU A 236 27.60 -20.77 9.77
CA LEU A 236 26.20 -20.58 9.39
C LEU A 236 25.37 -21.88 9.56
N GLY A 237 24.04 -21.75 9.54
CA GLY A 237 23.10 -22.88 9.65
C GLY A 237 22.72 -23.28 11.07
N LYS A 238 23.01 -22.44 12.07
CA LYS A 238 22.60 -22.66 13.48
C LYS A 238 21.10 -22.48 13.69
N ILE A 239 20.50 -21.61 12.87
CA ILE A 239 19.08 -21.30 12.82
C ILE A 239 18.76 -20.83 11.41
N ILE A 240 17.54 -21.08 10.96
CA ILE A 240 17.02 -20.59 9.68
C ILE A 240 15.81 -19.68 9.91
N GLU A 241 15.59 -18.74 8.99
CA GLU A 241 14.43 -17.83 9.07
C GLU A 241 13.13 -18.63 9.19
N GLY A 242 12.22 -18.18 10.05
CA GLY A 242 10.98 -18.88 10.38
C GLY A 242 11.10 -19.99 11.44
N GLU A 243 12.31 -20.39 11.85
CA GLU A 243 12.53 -21.33 12.96
C GLU A 243 12.30 -20.63 14.31
N ASN A 244 11.81 -21.36 15.31
CA ASN A 244 11.69 -20.85 16.68
C ASN A 244 13.07 -20.76 17.37
N CYS A 245 13.23 -19.76 18.23
CA CYS A 245 14.35 -19.59 19.15
C CYS A 245 13.96 -20.06 20.56
N VAL A 246 14.94 -20.07 21.47
CA VAL A 246 14.73 -20.22 22.91
C VAL A 246 15.56 -19.17 23.62
N VAL A 247 14.95 -18.40 24.53
CA VAL A 247 15.65 -17.38 25.33
C VAL A 247 15.69 -17.80 26.79
N ILE A 248 16.88 -17.80 27.38
CA ILE A 248 17.12 -18.16 28.79
C ILE A 248 17.61 -16.91 29.52
N GLN A 249 16.85 -16.46 30.53
CA GLN A 249 16.96 -15.09 31.05
C GLN A 249 16.64 -14.93 32.55
N HIS A 250 17.08 -13.82 33.15
CA HIS A 250 16.71 -13.35 34.49
C HIS A 250 15.89 -12.04 34.42
N PRO A 251 14.61 -12.10 34.03
CA PRO A 251 13.79 -10.90 33.84
C PRO A 251 13.53 -10.22 35.18
N LYS A 252 13.71 -8.90 35.26
CA LYS A 252 13.71 -8.06 36.48
C LYS A 252 14.71 -8.50 37.55
N GLY A 253 15.72 -9.30 37.16
CA GLY A 253 16.59 -10.02 38.09
C GLY A 253 15.86 -11.13 38.85
N ASP A 254 14.65 -11.52 38.45
CA ASP A 254 13.92 -12.60 39.10
C ASP A 254 14.56 -13.97 38.82
N TYR A 255 13.99 -15.04 39.40
CA TYR A 255 14.42 -16.43 39.14
C TYR A 255 14.51 -16.69 37.64
N LYS A 256 15.47 -17.52 37.24
CA LYS A 256 15.72 -17.89 35.83
C LYS A 256 14.44 -18.36 35.15
N LYS A 257 14.17 -17.84 33.96
CA LYS A 257 13.00 -18.21 33.13
C LYS A 257 13.45 -18.53 31.71
N VAL A 258 12.63 -19.32 31.01
CA VAL A 258 12.84 -19.70 29.61
C VAL A 258 11.62 -19.31 28.79
N VAL A 259 11.84 -18.64 27.66
CA VAL A 259 10.79 -18.35 26.66
C VAL A 259 10.81 -19.46 25.61
N LEU A 260 9.68 -20.15 25.47
CA LEU A 260 9.52 -21.31 24.57
C LEU A 260 8.40 -21.14 23.54
N LYS A 261 7.53 -20.16 23.73
CA LYS A 261 6.33 -19.93 22.92
C LYS A 261 6.42 -18.55 22.26
N ASP A 262 5.90 -18.43 21.04
CA ASP A 262 5.78 -17.16 20.30
C ASP A 262 7.15 -16.47 20.13
N ILE A 263 8.16 -17.27 19.77
CA ILE A 263 9.56 -16.85 19.68
C ILE A 263 10.20 -17.23 18.34
N ARG A 264 9.68 -16.69 17.25
CA ARG A 264 10.14 -17.01 15.88
C ARG A 264 11.27 -16.07 15.44
N LEU A 265 12.29 -16.62 14.77
CA LEU A 265 13.29 -15.83 14.06
C LEU A 265 12.63 -15.18 12.83
N ILE A 266 12.55 -13.86 12.84
CA ILE A 266 11.94 -13.08 11.76
C ILE A 266 12.96 -12.91 10.62
N THR A 267 14.15 -12.40 10.94
CA THR A 267 15.20 -12.14 9.95
C THR A 267 16.59 -12.02 10.59
N LEU A 268 17.63 -12.12 9.77
CA LEU A 268 19.03 -11.91 10.12
C LEU A 268 19.56 -10.66 9.41
N THR A 269 20.10 -9.71 10.17
CA THR A 269 20.87 -8.57 9.62
C THR A 269 22.36 -8.86 9.73
N ASP A 270 23.21 -7.99 9.19
CA ASP A 270 24.67 -8.14 9.25
C ASP A 270 25.24 -8.22 10.67
N ASN A 271 24.59 -7.61 11.66
CA ASN A 271 25.09 -7.58 13.04
C ASN A 271 24.12 -8.19 14.05
N PHE A 272 22.84 -8.29 13.71
CA PHE A 272 21.78 -8.65 14.65
C PHE A 272 20.86 -9.75 14.11
N LEU A 273 20.10 -10.34 15.01
CA LEU A 273 18.93 -11.17 14.72
C LEU A 273 17.71 -10.49 15.33
N ILE A 274 16.61 -10.51 14.58
CA ILE A 274 15.32 -9.96 15.02
C ILE A 274 14.37 -11.12 15.26
N TYR A 275 13.79 -11.18 16.46
CA TYR A 275 12.92 -12.28 16.88
C TYR A 275 11.83 -11.81 17.85
N GLU A 276 10.74 -12.57 17.89
CA GLU A 276 9.64 -12.37 18.84
C GLU A 276 10.04 -12.97 20.21
N ALA A 277 9.75 -12.33 21.35
CA ALA A 277 9.96 -12.90 22.69
C ALA A 277 9.37 -12.00 23.78
N ASP A 278 8.92 -12.59 24.89
CA ASP A 278 8.61 -11.84 26.12
C ASP A 278 9.91 -11.55 26.89
N THR A 279 10.36 -10.28 26.91
CA THR A 279 11.52 -9.85 27.71
C THR A 279 11.14 -8.69 28.64
N LEU A 280 11.81 -8.62 29.79
CA LEU A 280 11.63 -7.56 30.80
C LEU A 280 13.00 -7.00 31.23
N PRO A 281 13.08 -5.81 31.85
CA PRO A 281 14.34 -5.19 32.26
C PRO A 281 15.19 -6.18 33.08
N GLY A 282 16.48 -6.33 32.79
CA GLY A 282 17.33 -7.39 33.38
C GLY A 282 17.50 -8.65 32.52
N SER A 283 16.74 -8.75 31.43
CA SER A 283 16.95 -9.75 30.37
C SER A 283 18.16 -9.43 29.47
N SER A 284 18.71 -8.21 29.55
CA SER A 284 19.95 -7.84 28.84
C SER A 284 21.07 -8.83 29.12
N GLY A 285 21.60 -9.41 28.05
CA GLY A 285 22.68 -10.38 28.05
C GLY A 285 22.20 -11.83 28.07
N SER A 286 20.92 -12.04 27.78
CA SER A 286 20.32 -13.39 27.73
C SER A 286 20.80 -14.20 26.54
N LEU A 287 20.87 -15.51 26.77
CA LEU A 287 21.26 -16.49 25.77
C LEU A 287 20.08 -16.78 24.83
N VAL A 288 20.27 -16.56 23.53
CA VAL A 288 19.32 -16.93 22.48
C VAL A 288 19.84 -18.18 21.75
N LEU A 289 19.05 -19.25 21.75
CA LEU A 289 19.34 -20.53 21.10
C LEU A 289 18.41 -20.77 19.91
N GLY A 290 18.87 -21.49 18.88
CA GLY A 290 17.98 -22.06 17.87
C GLY A 290 17.26 -23.30 18.40
N LEU A 291 15.94 -23.38 18.26
CA LEU A 291 15.15 -24.46 18.86
C LEU A 291 15.54 -25.84 18.32
N GLY A 292 15.89 -25.98 17.04
CA GLY A 292 16.23 -27.28 16.46
C GLY A 292 17.69 -27.74 16.63
N THR A 293 18.62 -26.82 16.93
CA THR A 293 20.05 -27.16 17.15
C THR A 293 20.48 -27.12 18.61
N ALA A 294 19.81 -26.28 19.43
CA ALA A 294 20.28 -25.79 20.72
C ALA A 294 21.63 -25.05 20.66
N ASP A 295 22.02 -24.54 19.48
CA ASP A 295 23.23 -23.73 19.30
C ASP A 295 22.94 -22.27 19.66
N ALA A 296 23.95 -21.56 20.18
CA ALA A 296 23.85 -20.12 20.44
C ALA A 296 23.78 -19.33 19.13
N VAL A 297 22.67 -18.61 18.96
CA VAL A 297 22.41 -17.79 17.76
C VAL A 297 22.59 -16.31 18.06
N GLY A 298 22.29 -15.87 19.28
CA GLY A 298 22.30 -14.46 19.66
C GLY A 298 22.56 -14.18 21.15
N LEU A 299 22.94 -12.93 21.42
CA LEU A 299 22.97 -12.31 22.74
C LEU A 299 21.87 -11.23 22.79
N HIS A 300 20.82 -11.43 23.58
CA HIS A 300 19.75 -10.44 23.70
C HIS A 300 20.30 -9.13 24.27
N HIS A 301 20.03 -7.99 23.64
CA HIS A 301 20.55 -6.69 24.12
C HIS A 301 19.48 -5.63 24.33
N SER A 302 18.45 -5.60 23.48
CA SER A 302 17.36 -4.66 23.66
C SER A 302 16.05 -5.24 23.14
N ALA A 303 14.97 -4.86 23.82
CA ALA A 303 13.68 -4.79 23.17
C ALA A 303 13.73 -3.60 22.18
N VAL A 304 13.10 -3.75 21.03
CA VAL A 304 13.08 -2.70 20.01
C VAL A 304 11.88 -1.81 20.35
N PRO A 305 12.09 -0.56 20.80
CA PRO A 305 10.97 0.32 21.10
C PRO A 305 10.43 0.89 19.80
N ARG A 306 9.11 1.01 19.68
CA ARG A 306 8.48 1.83 18.66
C ARG A 306 9.00 3.26 18.85
N LYS A 307 9.60 3.83 17.81
CA LYS A 307 10.10 5.21 17.83
C LYS A 307 9.25 6.07 16.91
N ASP A 308 9.13 7.35 17.25
CA ASP A 308 8.61 8.36 16.32
C ASP A 308 9.64 8.70 15.25
N ASP A 309 9.19 9.52 14.33
CA ASP A 309 9.96 10.04 13.21
C ASP A 309 11.28 10.72 13.65
N ALA A 310 11.32 11.37 14.81
CA ALA A 310 12.50 12.02 15.35
C ALA A 310 13.43 11.06 16.14
N GLY A 311 13.11 9.77 16.19
CA GLY A 311 13.87 8.74 16.91
C GLY A 311 13.55 8.69 18.41
N ASN A 312 12.53 9.41 18.88
CA ASN A 312 12.10 9.38 20.27
C ASN A 312 11.26 8.13 20.53
N TRP A 313 11.44 7.51 21.70
CA TRP A 313 10.72 6.29 22.06
C TRP A 313 9.26 6.61 22.35
N LEU A 314 8.35 5.74 21.92
CA LEU A 314 6.91 5.89 22.11
C LEU A 314 6.41 5.00 23.24
N ARG A 315 5.39 5.51 23.93
CA ARG A 315 4.56 4.75 24.86
C ARG A 315 3.48 3.96 24.12
N LYS A 316 2.89 2.97 24.77
CA LYS A 316 1.72 2.20 24.29
C LYS A 316 0.49 3.06 23.98
N ASP A 317 0.42 4.26 24.55
CA ASP A 317 -0.62 5.26 24.26
C ASP A 317 -0.25 6.21 23.10
N GLY A 318 0.87 5.95 22.42
CA GLY A 318 1.34 6.70 21.25
C GLY A 318 2.06 8.02 21.58
N LYS A 319 2.23 8.37 22.86
CA LYS A 319 2.96 9.59 23.26
C LYS A 319 4.45 9.35 23.38
N ILE A 320 5.23 10.42 23.20
CA ILE A 320 6.68 10.39 23.42
C ILE A 320 6.96 10.07 24.89
N ARG A 321 7.86 9.10 25.11
CA ARG A 321 8.37 8.72 26.42
C ARG A 321 8.87 9.95 27.17
N GLN A 322 8.29 10.19 28.34
CA GLN A 322 8.68 11.25 29.24
C GLN A 322 9.68 10.74 30.29
N PRO A 323 10.55 11.60 30.83
CA PRO A 323 11.42 11.25 31.95
C PRO A 323 10.58 10.80 33.16
N GLY A 324 10.60 9.50 33.47
CA GLY A 324 9.84 8.89 34.58
C GLY A 324 8.86 7.78 34.16
N ASP A 325 8.61 7.60 32.85
CA ASP A 325 7.78 6.50 32.35
C ASP A 325 8.43 5.13 32.60
N THR A 326 7.60 4.14 32.95
CA THR A 326 8.06 2.78 33.22
C THR A 326 8.28 2.01 31.92
N ASP A 327 9.10 0.96 31.92
CA ASP A 327 9.32 0.15 30.71
C ASP A 327 8.05 -0.57 30.24
N GLU A 328 7.04 -0.70 31.10
CA GLU A 328 5.72 -1.25 30.76
C GLU A 328 4.84 -0.26 30.00
N ASP A 329 5.12 1.03 30.13
CA ASP A 329 4.48 2.11 29.38
C ASP A 329 5.01 2.21 27.95
N ILE A 330 6.21 1.68 27.67
CA ILE A 330 6.89 1.77 26.37
C ILE A 330 6.31 0.71 25.42
N ASP A 331 6.12 1.10 24.16
CA ASP A 331 5.61 0.21 23.12
C ASP A 331 6.79 -0.55 22.47
N TRP A 332 6.91 -1.85 22.74
CA TRP A 332 7.99 -2.69 22.26
C TRP A 332 7.51 -3.57 21.11
N ILE A 333 8.22 -3.57 19.99
CA ILE A 333 7.78 -4.16 18.70
C ILE A 333 8.51 -5.46 18.33
N GLY A 334 9.48 -5.87 19.14
CA GLY A 334 10.25 -7.08 18.93
C GLY A 334 11.51 -7.08 19.79
N ASN A 335 12.34 -8.09 19.64
CA ASN A 335 13.61 -8.19 20.35
C ASN A 335 14.76 -8.25 19.37
N GLU A 336 15.85 -7.59 19.74
CA GLU A 336 17.09 -7.60 18.98
C GLU A 336 18.18 -8.31 19.77
N GLY A 337 18.85 -9.26 19.10
CA GLY A 337 19.99 -9.97 19.64
C GLY A 337 21.23 -9.72 18.79
N VAL A 338 22.37 -9.49 19.42
CA VAL A 338 23.66 -9.40 18.74
C VAL A 338 24.01 -10.79 18.22
N ARG A 339 24.29 -10.90 16.92
CA ARG A 339 24.52 -12.19 16.27
C ARG A 339 25.84 -12.82 16.74
N VAL A 340 25.80 -14.10 17.11
CA VAL A 340 26.98 -14.80 17.65
C VAL A 340 28.18 -14.79 16.70
N SER A 341 27.97 -14.87 15.38
CA SER A 341 29.07 -14.78 14.41
C SER A 341 29.81 -13.43 14.48
N CYS A 342 29.08 -12.34 14.72
CA CYS A 342 29.63 -10.98 14.85
C CYS A 342 30.37 -10.79 16.18
N ILE A 343 29.89 -11.41 17.25
CA ILE A 343 30.61 -11.48 18.53
C ILE A 343 31.92 -12.24 18.35
N VAL A 344 31.88 -13.39 17.66
CA VAL A 344 33.07 -14.22 17.41
C VAL A 344 34.12 -13.48 16.59
N GLU A 345 33.69 -12.78 15.55
CA GLU A 345 34.56 -11.94 14.73
C GLU A 345 35.16 -10.78 15.54
N ALA A 346 34.32 -10.05 16.30
CA ALA A 346 34.77 -8.91 17.08
C ALA A 346 35.80 -9.33 18.15
N PHE A 347 35.58 -10.43 18.88
CA PHE A 347 36.53 -10.80 19.93
C PHE A 347 37.89 -11.25 19.38
N ARG A 348 37.93 -11.83 18.17
CA ARG A 348 39.18 -12.24 17.51
C ARG A 348 40.03 -11.04 17.08
N ASN A 349 39.36 -9.96 16.66
CA ASN A 349 40.00 -8.86 15.95
C ASN A 349 40.15 -7.58 16.78
N LEU A 350 39.41 -7.42 17.88
CA LEU A 350 39.57 -6.26 18.76
C LEU A 350 40.99 -6.20 19.37
N PRO A 351 41.61 -5.03 19.53
CA PRO A 351 42.88 -4.92 20.23
C PRO A 351 42.71 -5.22 21.73
N ILE A 352 43.61 -6.01 22.32
CA ILE A 352 43.71 -6.23 23.77
C ILE A 352 45.16 -6.09 24.24
N PRO A 353 45.40 -5.70 25.50
CA PRO A 353 46.75 -5.70 26.08
C PRO A 353 47.41 -7.07 26.03
N ASP A 354 48.74 -7.11 25.93
CA ASP A 354 49.52 -8.36 25.87
C ASP A 354 49.27 -9.27 27.09
N SER A 355 49.01 -8.68 28.27
CA SER A 355 48.67 -9.41 29.48
C SER A 355 47.38 -10.24 29.37
N MET A 356 46.47 -9.87 28.46
CA MET A 356 45.18 -10.51 28.26
C MET A 356 45.17 -11.51 27.10
N GLN A 357 46.23 -11.56 26.29
CA GLN A 357 46.32 -12.45 25.12
C GLN A 357 46.20 -13.93 25.51
N ALA A 358 46.76 -14.33 26.65
CA ALA A 358 46.64 -15.69 27.17
C ALA A 358 45.18 -16.11 27.45
N PHE A 359 44.34 -15.19 27.92
CA PHE A 359 42.92 -15.44 28.12
C PHE A 359 42.16 -15.52 26.79
N ARG A 360 42.48 -14.66 25.82
CA ARG A 360 41.95 -14.76 24.45
C ARG A 360 42.26 -16.12 23.83
N THR A 361 43.49 -16.61 23.94
CA THR A 361 43.87 -17.94 23.42
C THR A 361 43.06 -19.05 24.07
N LYS A 362 42.88 -19.03 25.39
CA LYS A 362 42.04 -20.01 26.11
C LYS A 362 40.58 -19.99 25.66
N ILE A 363 40.02 -18.82 25.36
CA ILE A 363 38.65 -18.71 24.82
C ILE A 363 38.60 -19.35 23.43
N ILE A 364 39.55 -19.05 22.54
CA ILE A 364 39.64 -19.61 21.19
C ILE A 364 39.80 -21.14 21.22
N GLU A 365 40.64 -21.66 22.11
CA GLU A 365 40.81 -23.10 22.34
C GLU A 365 39.51 -23.75 22.83
N ALA A 366 38.82 -23.12 23.78
CA ALA A 366 37.52 -23.58 24.27
C ALA A 366 36.42 -23.59 23.20
N GLN A 367 36.54 -22.73 22.17
CA GLN A 367 35.66 -22.69 20.99
C GLN A 367 36.03 -23.71 19.90
N SER A 368 37.22 -24.32 19.95
CA SER A 368 37.68 -25.27 18.92
C SER A 368 37.01 -26.65 19.08
N PRO A 369 36.78 -27.40 17.98
CA PRO A 369 36.24 -28.76 18.07
C PRO A 369 37.28 -29.67 18.73
N THR A 370 36.93 -30.24 19.87
CA THR A 370 37.71 -31.32 20.48
C THR A 370 37.56 -32.54 19.57
N LEU A 371 38.63 -32.97 18.90
CA LEU A 371 38.70 -34.30 18.30
C LEU A 371 38.57 -35.32 19.43
N VAL A 372 37.35 -35.75 19.73
CA VAL A 372 37.11 -36.84 20.68
C VAL A 372 37.29 -38.15 19.94
N ALA A 373 38.39 -38.82 20.24
CA ALA A 373 38.62 -40.21 19.91
C ALA A 373 37.45 -41.07 20.41
N THR A 374 37.02 -41.98 19.54
CA THR A 374 36.06 -43.05 19.77
C THR A 374 36.27 -43.75 21.11
N THR A 375 35.33 -43.56 22.05
CA THR A 375 35.05 -44.55 23.10
C THR A 375 33.54 -44.71 23.24
N THR A 376 33.08 -45.89 22.85
CA THR A 376 31.70 -46.37 22.92
C THR A 376 31.23 -46.37 24.38
N PRO A 377 30.09 -45.74 24.74
CA PRO A 377 29.50 -45.92 26.06
C PRO A 377 28.77 -47.27 26.14
N PRO A 378 28.79 -47.96 27.30
CA PRO A 378 28.13 -49.26 27.44
C PRO A 378 26.60 -49.11 27.52
N LEU A 379 25.91 -50.08 26.89
CA LEU A 379 24.47 -50.29 26.96
C LEU A 379 23.99 -50.43 28.41
N ILE A 380 23.01 -49.61 28.80
CA ILE A 380 22.20 -49.83 30.00
C ILE A 380 20.92 -50.56 29.55
N PRO A 381 20.51 -51.69 30.17
CA PRO A 381 19.37 -52.48 29.73
C PRO A 381 18.04 -51.76 30.01
N MET A 382 17.15 -51.76 29.03
CA MET A 382 15.77 -51.32 29.19
C MET A 382 15.00 -52.30 30.10
N THR A 383 14.52 -51.83 31.24
CA THR A 383 13.43 -52.49 31.96
C THR A 383 12.10 -52.01 31.38
N THR A 384 11.36 -52.95 30.79
CA THR A 384 9.97 -52.82 30.32
C THR A 384 9.05 -52.26 31.40
N PRO A 385 8.21 -51.24 31.12
CA PRO A 385 7.12 -50.88 32.00
C PRO A 385 5.97 -51.90 31.88
N PRO A 386 5.25 -52.21 32.97
CA PRO A 386 4.15 -53.18 32.93
C PRO A 386 2.93 -52.62 32.20
N LEU A 387 2.27 -53.50 31.47
CA LEU A 387 0.96 -53.32 30.84
C LEU A 387 -0.08 -52.94 31.91
N VAL A 388 -0.79 -51.83 31.71
CA VAL A 388 -2.06 -51.56 32.41
C VAL A 388 -3.16 -51.45 31.38
N THR A 389 -4.08 -52.41 31.45
CA THR A 389 -5.31 -52.58 30.67
C THR A 389 -6.35 -51.47 30.92
N PRO A 390 -7.31 -51.26 30.00
CA PRO A 390 -8.10 -50.05 29.89
C PRO A 390 -9.26 -50.02 30.89
N VAL A 391 -9.47 -48.88 31.54
CA VAL A 391 -10.73 -48.57 32.24
C VAL A 391 -11.56 -47.66 31.35
N ARG A 392 -12.79 -48.11 31.08
CA ARG A 392 -13.78 -47.44 30.25
C ARG A 392 -14.74 -46.63 31.14
N THR A 393 -15.04 -45.42 30.66
CA THR A 393 -16.23 -44.57 30.92
C THR A 393 -16.50 -44.09 32.34
N GLU A 394 -16.31 -42.79 32.58
CA GLU A 394 -17.39 -41.92 33.07
C GLU A 394 -17.37 -40.57 32.34
N SER A 395 -18.55 -40.19 31.87
CA SER A 395 -18.91 -38.93 31.23
C SER A 395 -19.18 -37.85 32.27
N SER A 396 -18.52 -36.69 32.16
CA SER A 396 -19.02 -35.40 32.68
C SER A 396 -18.21 -34.22 32.09
N PRO A 397 -18.79 -33.02 32.07
CA PRO A 397 -18.88 -32.20 30.85
C PRO A 397 -17.76 -31.18 30.68
N ILE A 398 -17.60 -30.78 29.43
CA ILE A 398 -16.89 -29.58 28.96
C ILE A 398 -17.35 -28.37 29.79
N PRO A 399 -16.45 -27.56 30.38
CA PRO A 399 -16.81 -26.22 30.81
C PRO A 399 -17.17 -25.41 29.57
N ALA A 400 -18.46 -25.15 29.40
CA ALA A 400 -18.97 -24.21 28.43
C ALA A 400 -18.36 -22.81 28.65
N SER A 401 -18.02 -22.18 27.53
CA SER A 401 -17.96 -20.73 27.34
C SER A 401 -17.16 -19.90 28.38
N VAL A 402 -15.93 -19.52 28.01
CA VAL A 402 -15.64 -18.07 28.13
C VAL A 402 -16.30 -17.45 26.92
N ALA A 403 -17.56 -17.08 27.11
CA ALA A 403 -18.28 -16.25 26.17
C ALA A 403 -17.42 -15.00 25.90
N PRO A 404 -17.26 -14.57 24.64
CA PRO A 404 -16.86 -13.19 24.40
C PRO A 404 -17.88 -12.36 25.17
N LYS A 405 -17.40 -11.39 25.97
CA LYS A 405 -18.28 -10.39 26.56
C LYS A 405 -19.18 -9.90 25.43
N GLN A 406 -20.46 -10.25 25.51
CA GLN A 406 -21.50 -9.63 24.72
C GLN A 406 -21.39 -8.14 25.01
N ALA A 407 -20.80 -7.39 24.08
CA ALA A 407 -21.17 -6.01 23.91
C ALA A 407 -22.60 -6.06 23.38
N SER A 408 -23.57 -6.05 24.29
CA SER A 408 -24.93 -5.64 23.96
C SER A 408 -24.82 -4.29 23.25
N ALA A 409 -25.32 -4.24 22.02
CA ALA A 409 -25.33 -3.05 21.18
C ALA A 409 -25.80 -1.81 21.96
N PRO A 410 -25.14 -0.65 21.79
CA PRO A 410 -25.86 0.58 21.59
C PRO A 410 -26.33 0.57 20.13
N THR A 411 -27.64 0.43 19.91
CA THR A 411 -28.34 0.78 18.67
C THR A 411 -28.33 2.29 18.45
N THR A 412 -27.13 2.87 18.36
CA THR A 412 -26.88 4.28 18.05
C THR A 412 -25.56 4.37 17.29
N GLY A 413 -25.66 4.46 15.96
CA GLY A 413 -24.53 4.58 15.04
C GLY A 413 -25.04 4.78 13.62
N SER A 414 -24.25 5.46 12.78
CA SER A 414 -24.56 5.64 11.36
C SER A 414 -24.30 4.33 10.58
N LEU A 415 -24.88 4.23 9.39
CA LEU A 415 -24.51 3.19 8.43
C LEU A 415 -23.16 3.56 7.83
N LEU A 416 -22.21 2.63 7.94
CA LEU A 416 -20.87 2.70 7.38
C LEU A 416 -20.73 1.61 6.32
N TYR A 417 -20.05 1.92 5.24
CA TYR A 417 -19.88 1.03 4.11
C TYR A 417 -18.41 0.69 3.91
N PHE A 418 -18.12 -0.52 3.45
CA PHE A 418 -16.75 -1.00 3.29
C PHE A 418 -16.58 -1.81 2.01
N GLU A 419 -15.51 -1.55 1.28
CA GLU A 419 -15.00 -2.47 0.26
C GLU A 419 -14.07 -3.49 0.91
N VAL A 420 -14.25 -4.75 0.56
CA VAL A 420 -13.47 -5.87 1.10
C VAL A 420 -12.97 -6.73 -0.05
N LEU A 421 -11.65 -6.95 -0.07
CA LEU A 421 -11.02 -7.96 -0.91
C LEU A 421 -10.73 -9.17 -0.02
N LEU A 422 -11.32 -10.32 -0.34
CA LEU A 422 -11.01 -11.57 0.36
C LEU A 422 -9.66 -12.14 -0.08
N THR A 423 -9.05 -12.97 0.76
CA THR A 423 -7.85 -13.76 0.42
C THR A 423 -8.06 -14.62 -0.84
N ASP A 424 -6.99 -15.03 -1.51
CA ASP A 424 -7.05 -15.95 -2.65
C ASP A 424 -7.25 -17.43 -2.24
N GLN A 425 -7.22 -17.73 -0.94
CA GLN A 425 -7.36 -19.08 -0.39
C GLN A 425 -8.82 -19.57 -0.43
N PRO A 426 -9.15 -20.59 -1.25
CA PRO A 426 -10.54 -21.03 -1.42
C PRO A 426 -11.20 -21.54 -0.13
N ALA A 427 -10.42 -22.16 0.76
CA ALA A 427 -10.93 -22.68 2.03
C ALA A 427 -11.42 -21.57 2.96
N LEU A 428 -10.74 -20.41 2.96
CA LEU A 428 -11.08 -19.24 3.77
C LEU A 428 -12.17 -18.37 3.11
N GLN A 429 -12.31 -18.45 1.78
CA GLN A 429 -13.44 -17.80 1.10
C GLN A 429 -14.75 -18.55 1.33
N ALA A 430 -14.71 -19.89 1.37
CA ALA A 430 -15.90 -20.73 1.42
C ALA A 430 -16.72 -20.55 2.72
N ASP A 431 -16.09 -20.13 3.82
CA ASP A 431 -16.78 -19.88 5.09
C ASP A 431 -17.16 -18.41 5.32
N TRP A 432 -16.70 -17.48 4.46
CA TRP A 432 -16.90 -16.04 4.62
C TRP A 432 -18.36 -15.64 4.76
N SER A 433 -19.23 -16.05 3.81
CA SER A 433 -20.65 -15.70 3.84
C SER A 433 -21.40 -16.19 5.08
N ARG A 434 -20.87 -17.24 5.74
CA ARG A 434 -21.44 -17.79 6.97
C ARG A 434 -20.91 -17.06 8.20
N ARG A 435 -19.59 -16.83 8.26
CA ARG A 435 -18.90 -16.35 9.47
C ARG A 435 -18.79 -14.84 9.56
N ALA A 436 -18.91 -14.10 8.46
CA ALA A 436 -18.78 -12.64 8.47
C ALA A 436 -19.73 -11.97 9.48
N LYS A 437 -20.96 -12.47 9.66
CA LYS A 437 -21.90 -11.97 10.69
C LYS A 437 -21.42 -12.18 12.12
N GLU A 438 -20.61 -13.21 12.36
CA GLU A 438 -20.03 -13.52 13.66
C GLU A 438 -18.71 -12.75 13.88
N LEU A 439 -17.94 -12.57 12.81
CA LEU A 439 -16.60 -11.96 12.83
C LEU A 439 -16.63 -10.43 12.77
N VAL A 440 -17.69 -9.84 12.19
CA VAL A 440 -17.82 -8.40 11.96
C VAL A 440 -18.97 -7.84 12.81
N PRO A 441 -18.68 -7.24 13.98
CA PRO A 441 -19.70 -6.63 14.82
C PRO A 441 -20.47 -5.52 14.09
N GLY A 442 -21.80 -5.52 14.20
CA GLY A 442 -22.65 -4.51 13.59
C GLY A 442 -22.93 -4.71 12.09
N LEU A 443 -22.53 -5.84 11.50
CA LEU A 443 -22.81 -6.17 10.10
C LEU A 443 -24.32 -6.25 9.83
N ILE A 444 -24.81 -5.42 8.92
CA ILE A 444 -26.20 -5.38 8.44
C ILE A 444 -26.32 -6.13 7.12
N ASP A 445 -25.48 -5.78 6.15
CA ASP A 445 -25.50 -6.36 4.81
C ASP A 445 -24.09 -6.80 4.38
N LEU A 446 -24.07 -7.88 3.58
CA LEU A 446 -22.88 -8.44 2.99
C LEU A 446 -23.22 -8.95 1.59
N SER A 447 -22.65 -8.33 0.58
CA SER A 447 -22.93 -8.67 -0.82
C SER A 447 -21.64 -8.77 -1.65
N PRO A 448 -21.54 -9.74 -2.59
CA PRO A 448 -20.45 -9.74 -3.57
C PRO A 448 -20.61 -8.52 -4.48
N LEU A 449 -19.51 -7.86 -4.82
CA LEU A 449 -19.53 -6.61 -5.59
C LEU A 449 -20.02 -6.85 -7.03
N LEU A 450 -19.51 -7.91 -7.69
CA LEU A 450 -19.86 -8.30 -9.06
C LEU A 450 -20.07 -9.83 -9.14
N PRO A 451 -21.23 -10.33 -8.67
CA PRO A 451 -21.46 -11.78 -8.51
C PRO A 451 -21.41 -12.59 -9.80
N THR A 452 -21.67 -11.95 -10.94
CA THR A 452 -21.71 -12.60 -12.26
C THR A 452 -20.36 -12.61 -12.98
N SER A 453 -19.35 -11.95 -12.41
CA SER A 453 -18.02 -11.89 -13.02
C SER A 453 -17.40 -13.29 -13.15
N ARG A 454 -16.58 -13.48 -14.20
CA ARG A 454 -15.77 -14.68 -14.39
C ARG A 454 -14.32 -14.48 -13.95
N ASP A 455 -13.91 -13.26 -13.67
CA ASP A 455 -12.56 -12.94 -13.24
C ASP A 455 -12.35 -13.37 -11.76
N PRO A 456 -11.31 -14.18 -11.46
CA PRO A 456 -11.05 -14.66 -10.10
C PRO A 456 -10.76 -13.57 -9.07
N PHE A 457 -10.13 -12.46 -9.49
CA PHE A 457 -9.87 -11.31 -8.63
C PHE A 457 -11.18 -10.57 -8.32
N VAL A 458 -11.99 -10.29 -9.34
CA VAL A 458 -13.28 -9.60 -9.16
C VAL A 458 -14.24 -10.38 -8.26
N ARG A 459 -14.24 -11.72 -8.33
CA ARG A 459 -15.07 -12.59 -7.46
C ARG A 459 -14.74 -12.50 -5.97
N ARG A 460 -13.53 -12.05 -5.63
CA ARG A 460 -13.09 -11.86 -4.25
C ARG A 460 -13.51 -10.51 -3.67
N MET A 461 -14.10 -9.62 -4.48
CA MET A 461 -14.57 -8.32 -4.04
C MET A 461 -15.96 -8.40 -3.43
N TRP A 462 -16.08 -7.90 -2.21
CA TRP A 462 -17.31 -7.83 -1.43
C TRP A 462 -17.54 -6.40 -0.93
N TYR A 463 -18.80 -6.11 -0.63
CA TYR A 463 -19.24 -4.84 -0.07
C TYR A 463 -20.01 -5.12 1.22
N LEU A 464 -19.66 -4.43 2.29
CA LEU A 464 -20.23 -4.61 3.62
C LEU A 464 -20.95 -3.33 4.04
N THR A 465 -22.11 -3.49 4.67
CA THR A 465 -22.80 -2.41 5.39
C THR A 465 -22.80 -2.73 6.88
N ILE A 466 -22.28 -1.81 7.69
CA ILE A 466 -22.09 -1.97 9.14
C ILE A 466 -22.74 -0.79 9.85
N GLN A 467 -23.53 -1.05 10.89
CA GLN A 467 -24.01 0.01 11.78
C GLN A 467 -23.05 0.18 12.96
N SER A 468 -22.41 1.34 13.04
CA SER A 468 -21.46 1.65 14.11
C SER A 468 -21.29 3.16 14.30
N ALA A 469 -20.90 3.57 15.50
CA ALA A 469 -20.46 4.93 15.80
C ALA A 469 -18.92 5.07 15.83
N GLY A 470 -18.19 3.99 15.52
CA GLY A 470 -16.73 3.96 15.54
C GLY A 470 -16.08 4.65 14.34
N ASN A 471 -14.79 4.95 14.46
CA ASN A 471 -13.98 5.46 13.35
C ASN A 471 -13.96 4.42 12.20
N PRO A 472 -14.41 4.77 10.97
CA PRO A 472 -14.48 3.83 9.85
C PRO A 472 -13.13 3.21 9.50
N TRP A 473 -12.03 3.96 9.53
CA TRP A 473 -10.69 3.43 9.23
C TRP A 473 -10.20 2.45 10.30
N ALA A 474 -10.57 2.66 11.57
CA ALA A 474 -10.25 1.71 12.65
C ALA A 474 -11.06 0.40 12.52
N ILE A 475 -12.33 0.50 12.09
CA ILE A 475 -13.17 -0.67 11.79
C ILE A 475 -12.59 -1.43 10.60
N ALA A 476 -12.16 -0.73 9.55
CA ALA A 476 -11.51 -1.35 8.40
C ALA A 476 -10.24 -2.10 8.78
N ALA A 477 -9.38 -1.53 9.62
CA ALA A 477 -8.19 -2.21 10.14
C ALA A 477 -8.54 -3.47 10.94
N ALA A 478 -9.59 -3.44 11.76
CA ALA A 478 -10.05 -4.61 12.51
C ALA A 478 -10.55 -5.73 11.59
N ILE A 479 -11.24 -5.39 10.49
CA ILE A 479 -11.72 -6.35 9.49
C ILE A 479 -10.56 -6.89 8.64
N GLU A 480 -9.59 -6.04 8.28
CA GLU A 480 -8.36 -6.44 7.57
C GLU A 480 -7.51 -7.43 8.39
N GLY A 481 -7.57 -7.37 9.72
CA GLY A 481 -6.93 -8.36 10.59
C GLY A 481 -7.55 -9.77 10.58
N LEU A 482 -8.68 -9.98 9.88
CA LEU A 482 -9.29 -11.30 9.75
C LEU A 482 -8.55 -12.15 8.71
N PRO A 483 -8.28 -13.44 8.95
CA PRO A 483 -7.53 -14.28 8.01
C PRO A 483 -8.22 -14.48 6.65
N GLN A 484 -9.54 -14.26 6.58
CA GLN A 484 -10.32 -14.30 5.34
C GLN A 484 -10.14 -13.04 4.47
N VAL A 485 -9.61 -11.96 5.02
CA VAL A 485 -9.59 -10.64 4.40
C VAL A 485 -8.15 -10.29 3.99
N ASP A 486 -7.99 -9.89 2.73
CA ASP A 486 -6.73 -9.41 2.16
C ASP A 486 -6.63 -7.88 2.28
N SER A 487 -7.76 -7.17 2.09
CA SER A 487 -7.94 -5.79 2.57
C SER A 487 -9.37 -5.44 2.88
N CYS A 488 -9.54 -4.42 3.72
CA CYS A 488 -10.79 -3.74 3.93
C CYS A 488 -10.57 -2.22 3.89
N ARG A 489 -11.45 -1.46 3.23
CA ARG A 489 -11.39 0.00 3.24
C ARG A 489 -12.79 0.58 3.41
N PRO A 490 -12.94 1.68 4.16
CA PRO A 490 -14.22 2.33 4.29
C PRO A 490 -14.58 3.05 2.98
N ASP A 491 -15.80 2.86 2.52
CA ASP A 491 -16.40 3.65 1.44
C ASP A 491 -17.07 4.88 2.03
N LEU A 492 -16.25 5.89 2.34
CA LEU A 492 -16.69 7.13 2.98
C LEU A 492 -17.43 8.03 1.99
N GLN A 493 -18.76 7.89 1.93
CA GLN A 493 -19.64 8.80 1.18
C GLN A 493 -19.42 10.25 1.61
N SER A 494 -18.99 11.10 0.67
CA SER A 494 -19.12 12.54 0.82
C SER A 494 -20.48 12.93 0.24
N LEU A 495 -21.38 13.52 1.03
CA LEU A 495 -22.33 14.48 0.44
C LEU A 495 -21.45 15.64 -0.03
N THR A 496 -21.63 16.04 -1.27
CA THR A 496 -21.04 17.26 -1.82
C THR A 496 -21.83 18.50 -1.38
N ASP A 497 -22.68 18.36 -0.36
CA ASP A 497 -23.60 19.36 0.15
C ASP A 497 -22.91 20.34 1.10
N ILE A 498 -22.61 21.54 0.59
CA ILE A 498 -22.42 22.70 1.46
C ILE A 498 -23.81 23.14 1.92
N GLY A 499 -24.17 22.76 3.14
CA GLY A 499 -25.23 23.42 3.87
C GLY A 499 -24.90 24.90 4.06
N ARG A 500 -25.88 25.79 3.80
CA ARG A 500 -25.84 27.20 4.17
C ARG A 500 -25.39 27.36 5.63
N ASN A 501 -24.20 27.89 5.86
CA ASN A 501 -23.90 28.58 7.12
C ASN A 501 -23.85 30.08 6.86
N THR A 502 -24.80 30.75 7.47
CA THR A 502 -24.99 32.19 7.55
C THR A 502 -23.76 32.87 8.18
N SER A 503 -22.90 33.48 7.36
CA SER A 503 -22.11 34.66 7.74
C SER A 503 -21.37 35.22 6.53
N ASP A 504 -21.57 36.50 6.27
CA ASP A 504 -21.08 37.32 5.14
C ASP A 504 -19.55 37.34 4.96
N THR A 505 -18.94 36.26 4.48
CA THR A 505 -17.56 36.30 3.96
C THR A 505 -17.41 35.42 2.72
N VAL A 506 -17.61 36.03 1.55
CA VAL A 506 -17.32 35.43 0.25
C VAL A 506 -15.80 35.39 0.08
N ALA A 507 -15.16 34.28 0.47
CA ALA A 507 -13.81 33.98 -0.02
C ALA A 507 -13.91 33.52 -1.48
N PRO A 508 -13.15 34.09 -2.43
CA PRO A 508 -13.18 33.67 -3.83
C PRO A 508 -12.58 32.26 -3.94
N VAL A 509 -13.42 31.31 -4.31
CA VAL A 509 -13.06 29.93 -4.61
C VAL A 509 -12.38 29.92 -5.98
N ARG A 510 -11.11 29.48 -6.08
CA ARG A 510 -10.53 29.13 -7.39
C ARG A 510 -11.22 27.88 -7.92
N THR A 511 -11.93 27.99 -9.02
CA THR A 511 -12.73 26.90 -9.63
C THR A 511 -12.09 26.50 -10.96
N THR A 512 -11.55 25.29 -11.06
CA THR A 512 -10.69 24.92 -12.20
C THR A 512 -11.42 24.51 -13.48
N GLU A 513 -12.67 24.06 -13.42
CA GLU A 513 -13.48 23.78 -14.62
C GLU A 513 -14.33 24.98 -15.09
N SER A 514 -14.36 26.06 -14.31
CA SER A 514 -15.37 27.12 -14.46
C SER A 514 -14.91 28.55 -14.15
N GLU A 515 -13.63 28.79 -13.81
CA GLU A 515 -13.14 30.15 -13.51
C GLU A 515 -13.32 31.14 -14.66
N PHE A 516 -13.70 30.68 -15.86
CA PHE A 516 -13.92 31.53 -17.04
C PHE A 516 -15.33 31.56 -17.60
N VAL A 517 -16.30 30.88 -16.98
CA VAL A 517 -17.73 31.11 -17.29
C VAL A 517 -18.25 32.17 -16.32
N PHE A 518 -17.70 33.39 -16.42
CA PHE A 518 -18.33 34.55 -15.79
C PHE A 518 -19.71 34.72 -16.43
N ASN A 519 -20.74 34.98 -15.61
CA ASN A 519 -22.11 35.21 -16.05
C ASN A 519 -22.52 36.63 -15.64
N ASP A 520 -22.69 37.52 -16.62
CA ASP A 520 -23.30 38.85 -16.50
C ASP A 520 -24.68 38.93 -17.19
N GLY A 521 -25.21 37.80 -17.66
CA GLY A 521 -26.47 37.73 -18.42
C GLY A 521 -26.32 37.99 -19.92
N THR A 522 -25.09 38.04 -20.47
CA THR A 522 -24.84 38.12 -21.91
C THR A 522 -23.90 37.00 -22.40
N ALA A 523 -24.17 36.44 -23.59
CA ALA A 523 -23.39 35.33 -24.17
C ALA A 523 -21.99 35.73 -24.70
N GLU A 524 -21.59 37.01 -24.59
CA GLU A 524 -20.35 37.57 -25.17
C GLU A 524 -19.10 37.42 -24.26
N LEU A 525 -19.27 36.90 -23.05
CA LEU A 525 -18.34 37.09 -21.92
C LEU A 525 -16.91 36.58 -22.08
N ASN A 526 -16.64 35.59 -22.95
CA ASN A 526 -15.27 35.09 -23.11
C ASN A 526 -14.81 34.84 -24.56
N GLU A 527 -15.61 35.17 -25.58
CA GLU A 527 -15.17 35.04 -26.97
C GLU A 527 -14.06 36.04 -27.32
N ALA A 528 -14.16 37.30 -26.85
CA ALA A 528 -13.10 38.29 -27.04
C ALA A 528 -11.80 37.87 -26.35
N LYS A 529 -11.90 37.25 -25.16
CA LYS A 529 -10.75 36.70 -24.43
C LYS A 529 -10.14 35.50 -25.17
N PHE A 530 -10.99 34.58 -25.64
CA PHE A 530 -10.57 33.44 -26.45
C PHE A 530 -9.81 33.90 -27.69
N LEU A 531 -10.34 34.86 -28.44
CA LEU A 531 -9.66 35.43 -29.60
C LEU A 531 -8.37 36.15 -29.20
N GLY A 532 -8.37 36.93 -28.11
CA GLY A 532 -7.15 37.55 -27.59
C GLY A 532 -6.03 36.56 -27.27
N ASN A 533 -6.39 35.38 -26.75
CA ASN A 533 -5.45 34.31 -26.42
C ASN A 533 -5.03 33.50 -27.66
N TRP A 534 -5.98 33.17 -28.54
CA TRP A 534 -5.83 32.08 -29.51
C TRP A 534 -6.06 32.46 -30.97
N GLU A 535 -6.33 33.72 -31.32
CA GLU A 535 -6.51 34.16 -32.72
C GLU A 535 -5.33 33.76 -33.62
N LYS A 536 -4.13 33.73 -33.04
CA LYS A 536 -2.90 33.35 -33.76
C LYS A 536 -2.64 31.85 -33.78
N SER A 537 -3.40 31.06 -33.03
CA SER A 537 -3.19 29.62 -32.88
C SER A 537 -3.41 28.87 -34.18
N ILE A 538 -2.77 27.70 -34.30
CA ILE A 538 -2.82 26.90 -35.52
C ILE A 538 -4.25 26.43 -35.78
N GLN A 539 -4.94 25.95 -34.75
CA GLN A 539 -6.26 25.37 -34.89
C GLN A 539 -7.36 26.42 -35.08
N VAL A 540 -7.28 27.57 -34.40
CA VAL A 540 -8.24 28.66 -34.62
C VAL A 540 -8.09 29.24 -36.01
N LYS A 541 -6.86 29.45 -36.50
CA LYS A 541 -6.63 29.88 -37.89
C LYS A 541 -7.15 28.88 -38.91
N ALA A 542 -6.98 27.58 -38.65
CA ALA A 542 -7.50 26.53 -39.52
C ALA A 542 -9.03 26.55 -39.56
N ALA A 543 -9.68 26.72 -38.40
CA ALA A 543 -11.13 26.80 -38.31
C ALA A 543 -11.69 28.06 -39.00
N LEU A 544 -11.08 29.23 -38.78
CA LEU A 544 -11.47 30.51 -39.37
C LEU A 544 -11.42 30.52 -40.92
N LYS A 545 -10.62 29.67 -41.56
CA LYS A 545 -10.62 29.52 -43.02
C LYS A 545 -11.95 29.01 -43.58
N ASN A 546 -12.77 28.36 -42.74
CA ASN A 546 -14.03 27.76 -43.16
C ASN A 546 -15.22 28.73 -43.10
N GLY A 547 -15.02 29.97 -42.64
CA GLY A 547 -16.05 31.00 -42.62
C GLY A 547 -16.04 31.84 -41.34
N LYS A 548 -16.95 32.81 -41.29
CA LYS A 548 -17.17 33.64 -40.11
C LYS A 548 -17.69 32.77 -38.94
N ASP A 549 -17.27 33.10 -37.73
CA ASP A 549 -17.68 32.46 -36.46
C ASP A 549 -17.22 30.98 -36.30
N GLN A 550 -16.41 30.47 -37.23
CA GLN A 550 -15.91 29.09 -37.21
C GLN A 550 -14.81 28.84 -36.18
N GLN A 551 -14.27 29.87 -35.53
CA GLN A 551 -13.33 29.70 -34.39
C GLN A 551 -13.92 28.83 -33.27
N ARG A 552 -15.25 28.84 -33.10
CA ARG A 552 -16.00 28.03 -32.12
C ARG A 552 -15.88 26.51 -32.37
N TRP A 553 -15.41 26.11 -33.55
CA TRP A 553 -15.25 24.72 -34.00
C TRP A 553 -13.77 24.30 -34.09
N TRP A 554 -12.86 25.02 -33.44
CA TRP A 554 -11.42 24.72 -33.52
C TRP A 554 -11.08 23.29 -33.07
N ASN A 555 -11.82 22.72 -32.12
CA ASN A 555 -11.64 21.35 -31.63
C ASN A 555 -11.85 20.32 -32.75
N TRP A 556 -12.77 20.58 -33.69
CA TRP A 556 -12.99 19.71 -34.86
C TRP A 556 -11.78 19.74 -35.80
N SER A 557 -11.21 20.93 -36.03
CA SER A 557 -9.95 21.05 -36.80
C SER A 557 -8.80 20.30 -36.12
N ALA A 558 -8.69 20.41 -34.79
CA ALA A 558 -7.60 19.81 -34.03
C ALA A 558 -7.58 18.27 -34.10
N ILE A 559 -8.74 17.64 -34.28
CA ILE A 559 -8.89 16.19 -34.44
C ILE A 559 -8.89 15.71 -35.90
N ASN A 560 -8.48 16.57 -36.85
CA ASN A 560 -8.53 16.31 -38.29
C ASN A 560 -9.93 15.93 -38.79
N TRP A 561 -10.98 16.58 -38.28
CA TRP A 561 -12.32 16.38 -38.81
C TRP A 561 -12.42 16.90 -40.26
N PRO A 562 -12.98 16.15 -41.22
CA PRO A 562 -12.86 16.48 -42.65
C PRO A 562 -13.44 17.84 -43.07
N SER A 563 -14.51 18.30 -42.43
CA SER A 563 -15.04 19.66 -42.60
C SER A 563 -15.89 20.07 -41.40
N VAL A 564 -15.63 21.24 -40.84
CA VAL A 564 -16.43 21.82 -39.74
C VAL A 564 -17.87 22.17 -40.15
N THR A 565 -18.13 22.27 -41.46
CA THR A 565 -19.46 22.60 -42.01
C THR A 565 -20.20 21.37 -42.56
N GLN A 566 -19.57 20.19 -42.58
CA GLN A 566 -20.19 18.97 -43.09
C GLN A 566 -20.28 17.86 -42.04
N PRO A 567 -21.37 17.06 -42.08
CA PRO A 567 -21.50 15.85 -41.26
C PRO A 567 -20.35 14.87 -41.47
N VAL A 568 -20.18 13.91 -40.55
CA VAL A 568 -19.29 12.72 -40.71
C VAL A 568 -19.38 12.23 -42.15
N PRO A 569 -18.37 12.50 -43.00
CA PRO A 569 -18.41 12.03 -44.37
C PRO A 569 -18.24 10.51 -44.35
N ASP A 570 -18.85 9.83 -45.32
CA ASP A 570 -18.52 8.44 -45.65
C ASP A 570 -19.03 7.35 -44.69
N LEU A 571 -20.12 7.61 -43.94
CA LEU A 571 -20.90 6.53 -43.32
C LEU A 571 -21.92 5.95 -44.31
N SER A 572 -21.80 4.65 -44.59
CA SER A 572 -22.78 3.87 -45.35
C SER A 572 -24.14 3.83 -44.64
N PRO A 573 -25.25 3.58 -45.36
CA PRO A 573 -26.56 3.40 -44.72
C PRO A 573 -26.55 2.37 -43.60
N ASP A 574 -25.87 1.23 -43.80
CA ASP A 574 -25.78 0.16 -42.81
C ASP A 574 -25.01 0.60 -41.56
N GLU A 575 -23.93 1.37 -41.71
CA GLU A 575 -23.19 1.92 -40.57
C GLU A 575 -24.05 2.88 -39.74
N ARG A 576 -24.91 3.68 -40.39
CA ARG A 576 -25.84 4.59 -39.71
C ARG A 576 -26.92 3.83 -38.95
N ASP A 577 -27.49 2.81 -39.57
CA ASP A 577 -28.50 1.96 -38.94
C ASP A 577 -27.92 1.20 -37.74
N ARG A 578 -26.66 0.75 -37.83
CA ARG A 578 -25.91 0.17 -36.71
C ARG A 578 -25.67 1.19 -35.59
N LEU A 579 -25.17 2.38 -35.90
CA LEU A 579 -24.96 3.44 -34.90
C LEU A 579 -26.24 3.77 -34.12
N ALA A 580 -27.38 3.80 -34.80
CA ALA A 580 -28.67 4.06 -34.17
C ALA A 580 -29.11 2.99 -33.16
N GLN A 581 -28.58 1.76 -33.29
CA GLN A 581 -28.86 0.63 -32.38
C GLN A 581 -27.81 0.49 -31.28
N MET A 582 -26.59 0.98 -31.51
CA MET A 582 -25.51 0.94 -30.54
C MET A 582 -25.77 1.87 -29.34
N ARG A 583 -25.22 1.51 -28.18
CA ARG A 583 -25.48 2.20 -26.92
C ARG A 583 -24.24 2.93 -26.43
N ILE A 584 -24.34 4.25 -26.32
CA ILE A 584 -23.35 5.09 -25.65
C ILE A 584 -23.91 5.58 -24.32
N VAL A 585 -23.16 5.37 -23.23
CA VAL A 585 -23.54 5.74 -21.86
C VAL A 585 -22.65 6.86 -21.34
N GLN A 586 -23.25 7.88 -20.76
CA GLN A 586 -22.57 8.97 -20.07
C GLN A 586 -22.71 8.79 -18.56
N LEU A 587 -21.61 8.62 -17.85
CA LEU A 587 -21.57 8.66 -16.39
C LEU A 587 -21.17 10.08 -15.96
N ASP A 588 -22.14 10.87 -15.53
CA ASP A 588 -21.92 12.30 -15.25
C ASP A 588 -22.88 12.81 -14.15
N THR A 589 -23.03 14.14 -14.03
CA THR A 589 -23.88 14.79 -13.01
C THR A 589 -25.37 14.76 -13.30
N GLY A 590 -25.76 14.16 -14.43
CA GLY A 590 -27.09 14.24 -15.01
C GLY A 590 -27.15 15.16 -16.22
N TYR A 591 -28.35 15.56 -16.63
CA TYR A 591 -28.58 16.38 -17.82
C TYR A 591 -29.63 17.48 -17.59
N SER A 592 -29.69 18.45 -18.50
CA SER A 592 -30.70 19.51 -18.53
C SER A 592 -31.32 19.70 -19.92
N ASP A 593 -32.38 20.50 -19.98
CA ASP A 593 -33.20 20.73 -21.19
C ASP A 593 -32.63 21.75 -22.17
N HIS A 594 -31.35 22.10 -22.05
CA HIS A 594 -30.74 23.03 -23.00
C HIS A 594 -30.95 22.53 -24.44
N SER A 595 -31.48 23.39 -25.32
CA SER A 595 -31.90 23.06 -26.68
C SER A 595 -30.81 22.38 -27.51
N LYS A 596 -29.55 22.72 -27.25
CA LYS A 596 -28.36 22.07 -27.83
C LYS A 596 -28.39 20.55 -27.65
N VAL A 597 -28.80 20.04 -26.49
CA VAL A 597 -28.83 18.60 -26.19
C VAL A 597 -30.24 18.00 -26.16
N LEU A 598 -31.28 18.84 -26.22
CA LEU A 598 -32.67 18.40 -26.24
C LEU A 598 -32.97 17.41 -27.38
N GLY A 599 -33.57 16.27 -27.02
CA GLY A 599 -33.94 15.21 -27.96
C GLY A 599 -32.81 14.26 -28.37
N GLY A 600 -31.59 14.41 -27.85
CA GLY A 600 -30.52 13.42 -28.07
C GLY A 600 -30.13 12.57 -26.90
N TYR A 601 -30.77 12.74 -25.75
CA TYR A 601 -30.73 11.72 -24.72
C TYR A 601 -31.70 10.59 -25.04
N ASN A 602 -31.36 9.39 -24.58
CA ASN A 602 -32.26 8.27 -24.46
C ASN A 602 -32.73 8.18 -23.01
N THR A 603 -33.81 8.91 -22.71
CA THR A 603 -34.45 8.96 -21.39
C THR A 603 -35.36 7.77 -21.12
N ASP A 604 -35.44 6.79 -22.03
CA ASP A 604 -36.15 5.53 -21.74
C ASP A 604 -35.25 4.55 -20.97
N LEU A 605 -33.95 4.84 -20.93
CA LEU A 605 -32.90 4.01 -20.34
C LEU A 605 -32.03 4.79 -19.36
N ASP A 606 -32.39 6.03 -19.00
CA ASP A 606 -31.62 6.80 -18.02
C ASP A 606 -31.82 6.25 -16.60
N PHE A 607 -30.88 6.59 -15.72
CA PHE A 607 -30.93 6.14 -14.32
C PHE A 607 -30.13 7.07 -13.42
N ASP A 608 -30.67 7.33 -12.24
CA ASP A 608 -30.01 8.05 -11.16
C ASP A 608 -29.54 7.08 -10.07
N PHE A 609 -28.23 6.87 -10.00
CA PHE A 609 -27.60 6.02 -8.98
C PHE A 609 -27.42 6.74 -7.63
N ILE A 610 -27.77 8.03 -7.54
CA ILE A 610 -27.78 8.80 -6.30
C ILE A 610 -29.09 8.58 -5.56
N ASP A 611 -30.20 8.76 -6.28
CA ASP A 611 -31.55 8.73 -5.73
C ASP A 611 -32.27 7.38 -5.98
N ASP A 612 -31.62 6.47 -6.73
CA ASP A 612 -32.10 5.12 -7.09
C ASP A 612 -33.45 5.15 -7.82
N ASP A 613 -33.53 6.00 -8.84
CA ASP A 613 -34.71 6.15 -9.70
C ASP A 613 -34.36 6.22 -11.20
N ASP A 614 -35.37 6.11 -12.05
CA ASP A 614 -35.23 6.14 -13.52
C ASP A 614 -35.23 7.59 -14.06
N ASN A 615 -34.60 8.54 -13.36
CA ASN A 615 -34.57 9.95 -13.78
C ASN A 615 -33.21 10.60 -13.54
N ALA A 616 -32.32 10.52 -14.54
CA ALA A 616 -30.98 11.08 -14.43
C ALA A 616 -30.92 12.62 -14.60
N ARG A 617 -32.05 13.32 -14.52
CA ARG A 617 -32.12 14.76 -14.75
C ARG A 617 -31.46 15.51 -13.60
N ASP A 618 -30.71 16.56 -13.95
CA ASP A 618 -30.18 17.50 -12.96
C ASP A 618 -31.36 18.33 -12.42
N GLU A 619 -31.69 18.20 -11.12
CA GLU A 619 -32.81 18.93 -10.51
C GLU A 619 -32.60 20.45 -10.64
N GLU A 620 -33.66 21.16 -11.05
CA GLU A 620 -33.66 22.60 -11.43
C GLU A 620 -32.65 23.42 -10.63
N ALA A 621 -31.52 23.77 -11.26
CA ALA A 621 -30.53 24.77 -10.84
C ALA A 621 -30.58 25.05 -9.32
N SER A 622 -30.51 23.99 -8.51
CA SER A 622 -30.77 24.13 -7.09
C SER A 622 -29.66 25.02 -6.58
N ILE A 623 -30.03 26.17 -6.01
CA ILE A 623 -29.12 27.21 -5.52
C ILE A 623 -28.17 26.56 -4.50
N GLY A 624 -27.05 26.02 -4.97
CA GLY A 624 -26.19 25.13 -4.18
C GLY A 624 -25.36 24.09 -4.97
N LEU A 625 -25.71 23.74 -6.22
CA LEU A 625 -24.88 22.84 -7.04
C LEU A 625 -23.56 23.51 -7.44
N LYS A 626 -22.41 22.84 -7.25
CA LYS A 626 -21.08 23.36 -7.61
C LYS A 626 -20.76 23.30 -9.10
N PHE A 627 -21.35 22.36 -9.85
CA PHE A 627 -21.17 22.22 -11.31
C PHE A 627 -22.48 21.86 -12.03
N PRO A 628 -23.54 22.69 -11.93
CA PRO A 628 -24.81 22.41 -12.60
C PRO A 628 -24.57 22.27 -14.11
N ASN A 629 -25.32 21.36 -14.75
CA ASN A 629 -25.25 21.14 -16.20
C ASN A 629 -23.87 20.66 -16.72
N HIS A 630 -23.00 20.07 -15.89
CA HIS A 630 -21.74 19.49 -16.39
C HIS A 630 -21.99 18.39 -17.42
N GLY A 631 -22.87 17.43 -17.11
CA GLY A 631 -23.25 16.39 -18.08
C GLY A 631 -23.88 16.95 -19.36
N THR A 632 -24.64 18.05 -19.29
CA THR A 632 -25.16 18.78 -20.49
C THR A 632 -24.02 19.30 -21.37
N ARG A 633 -22.98 19.89 -20.77
CA ARG A 633 -21.81 20.41 -21.50
C ARG A 633 -21.02 19.31 -22.19
N THR A 634 -20.75 18.21 -21.49
CA THR A 634 -19.98 17.10 -22.05
C THR A 634 -20.80 16.31 -23.09
N ALA A 635 -22.12 16.19 -22.89
CA ALA A 635 -23.03 15.60 -23.85
C ALA A 635 -23.14 16.40 -25.16
N SER A 636 -23.02 17.74 -25.12
CA SER A 636 -23.10 18.55 -26.33
C SER A 636 -21.99 18.24 -27.34
N ILE A 637 -20.83 17.78 -26.86
CA ILE A 637 -19.69 17.37 -27.70
C ILE A 637 -19.97 16.03 -28.40
N VAL A 638 -20.86 15.20 -27.84
CA VAL A 638 -21.25 13.92 -28.44
C VAL A 638 -22.48 14.09 -29.33
N VAL A 639 -23.56 14.66 -28.78
CA VAL A 639 -24.88 14.68 -29.41
C VAL A 639 -25.42 16.09 -29.68
N GLY A 640 -24.69 17.17 -29.41
CA GLY A 640 -25.19 18.54 -29.56
C GLY A 640 -25.70 18.90 -30.97
N GLY A 641 -26.97 19.30 -31.07
CA GLY A 641 -27.62 19.78 -32.30
C GLY A 641 -27.52 21.31 -32.49
N PRO A 642 -28.30 21.90 -33.41
CA PRO A 642 -28.45 23.35 -33.51
C PRO A 642 -29.20 23.92 -32.30
N LEU A 643 -28.98 25.19 -31.97
CA LEU A 643 -29.80 25.89 -30.97
C LEU A 643 -31.24 26.08 -31.50
N ALA A 644 -32.22 26.05 -30.59
CA ALA A 644 -33.63 26.22 -30.95
C ALA A 644 -33.95 27.64 -31.46
N ASP A 645 -33.33 28.67 -30.88
CA ASP A 645 -33.44 30.05 -31.35
C ASP A 645 -32.33 30.38 -32.36
N THR A 646 -32.69 30.31 -33.63
CA THR A 646 -31.77 30.61 -34.76
C THR A 646 -31.50 32.11 -34.93
N THR A 647 -32.10 32.98 -34.12
CA THR A 647 -31.80 34.43 -34.11
C THR A 647 -30.59 34.79 -33.25
N VAL A 648 -30.07 33.81 -32.48
CA VAL A 648 -28.93 33.98 -31.58
C VAL A 648 -27.61 33.95 -32.36
N THR A 649 -26.83 35.03 -32.29
CA THR A 649 -25.53 35.19 -32.97
C THR A 649 -24.40 34.32 -32.39
N PHE A 650 -24.72 33.46 -31.43
CA PHE A 650 -23.77 32.72 -30.60
C PHE A 650 -23.85 31.19 -30.77
N ASP A 651 -24.59 30.67 -31.76
CA ASP A 651 -24.51 29.22 -32.06
C ASP A 651 -23.10 28.86 -32.59
N GLY A 652 -22.63 27.66 -32.26
CA GLY A 652 -21.28 27.20 -32.54
C GLY A 652 -20.95 25.91 -31.82
N ASN A 653 -19.99 25.15 -32.36
CA ASN A 653 -19.68 23.77 -31.98
C ASN A 653 -20.89 22.81 -32.06
N GLY A 654 -20.64 21.51 -32.07
CA GLY A 654 -21.68 20.50 -32.21
C GLY A 654 -21.21 19.10 -31.80
N GLY A 655 -22.17 18.18 -31.77
CA GLY A 655 -21.92 16.80 -31.43
C GLY A 655 -21.26 16.02 -32.58
N LEU A 656 -20.22 15.25 -32.28
CA LEU A 656 -19.55 14.40 -33.28
C LEU A 656 -20.43 13.24 -33.77
N LEU A 657 -21.49 12.88 -33.03
CA LEU A 657 -22.52 11.92 -33.45
C LEU A 657 -23.78 12.60 -34.01
N VAL A 658 -23.62 13.81 -34.56
CA VAL A 658 -24.68 14.55 -35.26
C VAL A 658 -24.26 14.77 -36.72
N SER A 659 -25.16 14.45 -37.63
CA SER A 659 -24.94 14.60 -39.07
C SER A 659 -26.11 15.34 -39.71
N ALA A 660 -25.84 16.50 -40.32
CA ALA A 660 -26.84 17.34 -40.98
C ALA A 660 -28.03 17.67 -40.06
N GLY A 661 -27.73 17.99 -38.79
CA GLY A 661 -28.73 18.29 -37.76
C GLY A 661 -29.48 17.07 -37.22
N LYS A 662 -29.23 15.86 -37.74
CA LYS A 662 -29.83 14.61 -37.24
C LYS A 662 -28.84 13.86 -36.36
N ARG A 663 -29.30 13.38 -35.21
CA ARG A 663 -28.46 12.59 -34.31
C ARG A 663 -28.35 11.16 -34.85
N LEU A 664 -27.14 10.63 -34.88
CA LEU A 664 -26.84 9.27 -35.36
C LEU A 664 -27.18 8.21 -34.32
N THR A 665 -27.16 8.59 -33.04
CA THR A 665 -27.55 7.77 -31.90
C THR A 665 -28.06 8.66 -30.77
N ARG A 666 -28.62 8.06 -29.72
CA ARG A 666 -29.05 8.75 -28.50
C ARG A 666 -28.17 8.36 -27.33
N LEU A 667 -27.75 9.36 -26.56
CA LEU A 667 -26.89 9.22 -25.40
C LEU A 667 -27.70 8.79 -24.17
N ILE A 668 -27.29 7.76 -23.46
CA ILE A 668 -27.95 7.31 -22.23
C ILE A 668 -27.28 8.01 -21.03
N PRO A 669 -27.96 8.92 -20.32
CA PRO A 669 -27.38 9.59 -19.15
C PRO A 669 -27.55 8.74 -17.89
N TYR A 670 -26.44 8.46 -17.20
CA TYR A 670 -26.41 7.91 -15.85
C TYR A 670 -25.88 8.96 -14.88
N ARG A 671 -26.74 9.37 -13.95
CA ARG A 671 -26.38 10.30 -12.88
C ARG A 671 -25.72 9.50 -11.76
N ILE A 672 -24.43 9.73 -11.55
CA ILE A 672 -23.63 9.02 -10.54
C ILE A 672 -23.07 9.95 -9.45
N ALA A 673 -23.17 11.26 -9.67
CA ALA A 673 -22.72 12.28 -8.73
C ALA A 673 -23.44 13.61 -8.93
N GLN A 674 -23.41 14.50 -7.94
CA GLN A 674 -23.86 15.89 -8.08
C GLN A 674 -22.70 16.84 -8.49
N SER A 675 -21.48 16.30 -8.63
CA SER A 675 -20.24 17.03 -8.86
C SER A 675 -19.23 16.15 -9.60
N VAL A 676 -18.25 16.77 -10.27
CA VAL A 676 -17.22 16.11 -11.09
C VAL A 676 -16.06 15.50 -10.30
N ILE A 677 -16.07 15.64 -8.97
CA ILE A 677 -15.11 14.99 -8.08
C ILE A 677 -15.85 13.91 -7.31
N LEU A 678 -15.43 12.65 -7.48
CA LEU A 678 -16.06 11.50 -6.85
C LEU A 678 -15.34 11.13 -5.56
N ILE A 679 -16.03 11.22 -4.42
CA ILE A 679 -15.50 10.75 -3.13
C ILE A 679 -16.57 9.95 -2.41
N GLY A 680 -16.23 8.70 -2.09
CA GLY A 680 -17.17 7.75 -1.51
C GLY A 680 -18.31 7.35 -2.43
N ARG A 681 -18.15 7.60 -3.74
CA ARG A 681 -19.14 7.29 -4.78
C ARG A 681 -18.73 6.15 -5.68
N GLY A 682 -17.67 5.42 -5.32
CA GLY A 682 -17.20 4.31 -6.14
C GLY A 682 -18.23 3.18 -6.21
N LYS A 683 -19.10 3.00 -5.20
CA LYS A 683 -20.23 2.07 -5.32
C LYS A 683 -21.20 2.50 -6.43
N GLN A 684 -21.56 3.78 -6.53
CA GLN A 684 -22.40 4.31 -7.62
C GLN A 684 -21.71 4.19 -8.99
N VAL A 685 -20.40 4.42 -9.06
CA VAL A 685 -19.64 4.16 -10.30
C VAL A 685 -19.69 2.68 -10.66
N VAL A 686 -19.46 1.78 -9.69
CA VAL A 686 -19.51 0.34 -9.91
C VAL A 686 -20.90 -0.09 -10.38
N ASP A 687 -21.96 0.39 -9.73
CA ASP A 687 -23.34 0.06 -10.07
C ASP A 687 -23.72 0.62 -11.44
N GLY A 688 -23.36 1.87 -11.73
CA GLY A 688 -23.61 2.52 -13.02
C GLY A 688 -22.94 1.82 -14.18
N VAL A 689 -21.68 1.43 -14.03
CA VAL A 689 -20.95 0.70 -15.08
C VAL A 689 -21.44 -0.75 -15.18
N ASN A 690 -21.74 -1.41 -14.07
CA ASN A 690 -22.31 -2.75 -14.10
C ASN A 690 -23.69 -2.75 -14.77
N TYR A 691 -24.50 -1.72 -14.53
CA TYR A 691 -25.77 -1.52 -15.21
C TYR A 691 -25.56 -1.25 -16.71
N ALA A 692 -24.59 -0.41 -17.08
CA ALA A 692 -24.21 -0.19 -18.48
C ALA A 692 -23.81 -1.49 -19.20
N ILE A 693 -22.98 -2.31 -18.56
CA ILE A 693 -22.56 -3.63 -19.08
C ILE A 693 -23.77 -4.53 -19.29
N ARG A 694 -24.65 -4.64 -18.28
CA ARG A 694 -25.86 -5.48 -18.37
C ARG A 694 -26.84 -4.99 -19.41
N SER A 695 -26.91 -3.68 -19.61
CA SER A 695 -27.68 -3.01 -20.65
C SER A 695 -26.99 -3.06 -22.02
N GLY A 696 -25.87 -3.75 -22.18
CA GLY A 696 -25.18 -3.94 -23.46
C GLY A 696 -24.61 -2.64 -24.03
N ALA A 697 -24.04 -1.78 -23.18
CA ALA A 697 -23.34 -0.58 -23.62
C ALA A 697 -22.16 -0.93 -24.54
N ASP A 698 -22.00 -0.20 -25.64
CA ASP A 698 -20.89 -0.35 -26.57
C ASP A 698 -19.67 0.48 -26.17
N VAL A 699 -19.95 1.71 -25.74
CA VAL A 699 -18.99 2.71 -25.30
C VAL A 699 -19.59 3.39 -24.09
N LEU A 700 -18.77 3.66 -23.09
CA LEU A 700 -19.16 4.48 -21.96
C LEU A 700 -18.08 5.51 -21.68
N PHE A 701 -18.47 6.68 -21.21
CA PHE A 701 -17.51 7.73 -20.89
C PHE A 701 -17.84 8.43 -19.58
N MET A 702 -16.78 8.92 -18.95
CA MET A 702 -16.83 9.46 -17.61
C MET A 702 -15.90 10.66 -17.49
N CYS A 703 -16.49 11.83 -17.29
CA CYS A 703 -15.80 13.12 -17.25
C CYS A 703 -15.51 13.58 -15.82
N MET A 704 -15.17 12.62 -14.95
CA MET A 704 -14.95 12.82 -13.52
C MET A 704 -14.05 11.73 -12.96
N GLY A 705 -13.48 11.95 -11.78
CA GLY A 705 -12.58 10.98 -11.17
C GLY A 705 -12.44 11.04 -9.66
N SER A 706 -11.71 10.05 -9.13
CA SER A 706 -11.46 9.81 -7.72
C SER A 706 -10.00 9.37 -7.50
N TYR A 707 -9.65 9.16 -6.23
CA TYR A 707 -8.43 8.45 -5.89
C TYR A 707 -8.53 6.96 -6.26
N PRO A 708 -7.39 6.26 -6.41
CA PRO A 708 -7.38 4.84 -6.78
C PRO A 708 -8.04 3.95 -5.71
N ARG A 709 -9.00 3.11 -6.14
CA ARG A 709 -9.68 2.09 -5.33
C ARG A 709 -9.80 0.72 -6.02
N PRO A 710 -9.59 -0.40 -5.32
CA PRO A 710 -9.76 -1.75 -5.84
C PRO A 710 -11.12 -2.00 -6.47
N MET A 711 -12.22 -1.49 -5.89
CA MET A 711 -13.55 -1.63 -6.52
C MET A 711 -13.63 -0.99 -7.91
N LEU A 712 -12.92 0.12 -8.12
CA LEU A 712 -12.91 0.84 -9.40
C LEU A 712 -12.05 0.10 -10.44
N ASP A 713 -10.96 -0.54 -10.01
CA ASP A 713 -10.17 -1.43 -10.88
C ASP A 713 -10.98 -2.68 -11.24
N ALA A 714 -11.69 -3.27 -10.27
CA ALA A 714 -12.51 -4.46 -10.49
C ALA A 714 -13.61 -4.23 -11.54
N ILE A 715 -14.32 -3.10 -11.47
CA ILE A 715 -15.33 -2.77 -12.47
C ILE A 715 -14.72 -2.33 -13.81
N ALA A 716 -13.56 -1.67 -13.82
CA ALA A 716 -12.84 -1.36 -15.05
C ALA A 716 -12.40 -2.64 -15.77
N ARG A 717 -11.94 -3.64 -15.02
CA ARG A 717 -11.62 -4.97 -15.54
C ARG A 717 -12.86 -5.67 -16.07
N GLU A 718 -13.98 -5.66 -15.35
CA GLU A 718 -15.21 -6.27 -15.85
C GLU A 718 -15.71 -5.61 -17.14
N ALA A 719 -15.68 -4.28 -17.24
CA ALA A 719 -16.04 -3.56 -18.47
C ALA A 719 -15.15 -3.97 -19.66
N TYR A 720 -13.84 -4.06 -19.41
CA TYR A 720 -12.84 -4.51 -20.38
C TYR A 720 -13.09 -5.93 -20.86
N GLU A 721 -13.31 -6.88 -19.94
CA GLU A 721 -13.61 -8.30 -20.24
C GLU A 721 -14.91 -8.47 -21.03
N LYS A 722 -15.81 -7.48 -20.98
CA LYS A 722 -17.09 -7.45 -21.71
C LYS A 722 -17.00 -6.69 -23.03
N GLY A 723 -15.84 -6.17 -23.39
CA GLY A 723 -15.62 -5.45 -24.64
C GLY A 723 -16.27 -4.07 -24.69
N VAL A 724 -16.52 -3.48 -23.53
CA VAL A 724 -17.06 -2.13 -23.40
C VAL A 724 -15.90 -1.15 -23.37
N ILE A 725 -15.87 -0.21 -24.31
CA ILE A 725 -14.81 0.81 -24.36
C ILE A 725 -15.16 1.90 -23.33
N TRP A 726 -14.42 1.94 -22.22
CA TRP A 726 -14.58 2.98 -21.20
C TRP A 726 -13.58 4.11 -21.41
N VAL A 727 -14.06 5.30 -21.75
CA VAL A 727 -13.23 6.50 -21.92
C VAL A 727 -13.32 7.41 -20.69
N CYS A 728 -12.18 7.80 -20.10
CA CYS A 728 -12.13 8.52 -18.84
C CYS A 728 -11.25 9.77 -18.91
N ALA A 729 -11.69 10.84 -18.26
CA ALA A 729 -10.91 12.06 -18.08
C ALA A 729 -9.66 11.80 -17.21
N ALA A 730 -8.49 12.25 -17.66
CA ALA A 730 -7.25 12.09 -16.90
C ALA A 730 -7.24 12.89 -15.58
N GLY A 731 -8.02 13.97 -15.48
CA GLY A 731 -8.16 14.82 -14.29
C GLY A 731 -7.66 16.25 -14.52
N ASN A 732 -8.15 17.20 -13.72
CA ASN A 732 -7.88 18.64 -13.87
C ASN A 732 -7.13 19.20 -12.64
N ASP A 733 -5.98 19.84 -12.86
CA ASP A 733 -5.11 20.48 -11.86
C ASP A 733 -4.69 19.57 -10.69
N VAL A 734 -4.81 18.26 -10.87
CA VAL A 734 -4.33 17.23 -9.93
C VAL A 734 -2.87 16.89 -10.21
N GLY A 735 -2.43 16.98 -11.48
CA GLY A 735 -1.07 16.67 -11.92
C GLY A 735 -0.77 15.18 -12.08
N LEU A 736 -1.71 14.30 -11.74
CA LEU A 736 -1.61 12.85 -11.88
C LEU A 736 -2.92 12.26 -12.41
N VAL A 737 -2.83 11.12 -13.11
CA VAL A 737 -4.00 10.49 -13.73
C VAL A 737 -4.92 9.90 -12.65
N VAL A 738 -6.17 10.33 -12.62
CA VAL A 738 -7.16 9.93 -11.60
C VAL A 738 -7.82 8.59 -11.91
N ALA A 739 -8.43 7.95 -10.93
CA ALA A 739 -9.26 6.77 -11.15
C ALA A 739 -10.65 7.20 -11.68
N PRO A 740 -11.27 6.44 -12.62
CA PRO A 740 -10.81 5.17 -13.17
C PRO A 740 -9.89 5.28 -14.40
N ALA A 741 -9.56 6.49 -14.87
CA ALA A 741 -8.72 6.69 -16.07
C ALA A 741 -7.35 6.02 -15.95
N MET A 742 -6.80 5.92 -14.75
CA MET A 742 -5.50 5.27 -14.56
C MET A 742 -5.48 3.75 -14.81
N TYR A 743 -6.66 3.09 -14.83
CA TYR A 743 -6.74 1.63 -14.87
C TYR A 743 -6.58 1.09 -16.29
N PRO A 744 -5.89 -0.04 -16.47
CA PRO A 744 -5.64 -0.63 -17.79
C PRO A 744 -6.91 -0.98 -18.59
N GLY A 745 -8.04 -1.22 -17.93
CA GLY A 745 -9.31 -1.48 -18.58
C GLY A 745 -9.99 -0.25 -19.19
N THR A 746 -9.48 0.96 -18.93
CA THR A 746 -10.05 2.22 -19.42
C THR A 746 -9.12 2.91 -20.43
N ILE A 747 -9.65 3.87 -21.17
CA ILE A 747 -8.93 4.75 -22.09
C ILE A 747 -8.79 6.12 -21.42
N ALA A 748 -7.57 6.48 -21.01
CA ALA A 748 -7.28 7.74 -20.34
C ALA A 748 -7.05 8.89 -21.33
N VAL A 749 -7.76 10.00 -21.13
CA VAL A 749 -7.73 11.15 -22.04
C VAL A 749 -7.19 12.41 -21.35
N ALA A 750 -6.03 12.88 -21.81
CA ALA A 750 -5.49 14.19 -21.44
C ALA A 750 -6.05 15.31 -22.34
N ALA A 751 -5.89 16.56 -21.93
CA ALA A 751 -6.38 17.73 -22.66
C ALA A 751 -5.27 18.50 -23.36
N THR A 752 -5.56 19.00 -24.56
CA THR A 752 -4.73 19.96 -25.29
C THR A 752 -5.45 21.28 -25.53
N ASN A 753 -4.67 22.28 -25.93
CA ASN A 753 -5.14 23.62 -26.23
C ASN A 753 -5.12 23.95 -27.74
N PRO A 754 -5.60 25.14 -28.15
CA PRO A 754 -5.66 25.52 -29.56
C PRO A 754 -4.31 25.61 -30.30
N ASP A 755 -3.19 25.62 -29.58
CA ASP A 755 -1.83 25.58 -30.13
C ASP A 755 -1.26 24.16 -30.28
N ASP A 756 -2.08 23.13 -30.09
CA ASP A 756 -1.68 21.71 -30.03
C ASP A 756 -0.70 21.41 -28.87
N LEU A 757 -0.67 22.25 -27.83
CA LEU A 757 0.12 22.02 -26.63
C LEU A 757 -0.74 21.34 -25.54
N PRO A 758 -0.13 20.57 -24.61
CA PRO A 758 -0.87 20.05 -23.47
C PRO A 758 -1.41 21.22 -22.64
N TRP A 759 -2.68 21.12 -22.24
CA TRP A 759 -3.28 22.11 -21.34
C TRP A 759 -2.55 22.07 -20.01
N SER A 760 -2.18 23.23 -19.45
CA SER A 760 -1.45 23.30 -18.18
C SER A 760 -2.24 22.69 -17.02
N GLY A 761 -3.58 22.71 -17.08
CA GLY A 761 -4.45 22.07 -16.10
C GLY A 761 -4.69 20.57 -16.36
N SER A 762 -4.15 19.98 -17.43
CA SER A 762 -4.31 18.56 -17.68
C SER A 762 -3.43 17.73 -16.76
N SER A 763 -4.04 16.74 -16.11
CA SER A 763 -3.28 15.65 -15.49
C SER A 763 -2.55 14.83 -16.54
N HIS A 764 -1.43 14.24 -16.13
CA HIS A 764 -0.51 13.53 -17.01
C HIS A 764 0.11 12.34 -16.28
N GLY A 765 0.52 11.34 -17.05
CA GLY A 765 1.13 10.12 -16.55
C GLY A 765 1.24 9.02 -17.60
N PRO A 766 1.92 7.91 -17.26
CA PRO A 766 2.11 6.80 -18.17
C PRO A 766 0.81 6.04 -18.49
N SER A 767 -0.23 6.20 -17.66
CA SER A 767 -1.56 5.67 -17.94
C SER A 767 -2.31 6.46 -19.02
N VAL A 768 -1.89 7.68 -19.39
CA VAL A 768 -2.56 8.44 -20.45
C VAL A 768 -2.38 7.74 -21.79
N ASP A 769 -3.50 7.40 -22.45
CA ASP A 769 -3.47 6.75 -23.75
C ASP A 769 -3.35 7.75 -24.89
N ILE A 770 -4.11 8.84 -24.80
CA ILE A 770 -4.29 9.82 -25.87
C ILE A 770 -4.57 11.21 -25.26
N ALA A 771 -4.31 12.26 -26.03
CA ALA A 771 -4.80 13.60 -25.73
C ALA A 771 -5.87 14.03 -26.74
N ALA A 772 -6.79 14.89 -26.31
CA ALA A 772 -7.79 15.50 -27.19
C ALA A 772 -8.05 16.97 -26.78
N PRO A 773 -8.65 17.79 -27.66
CA PRO A 773 -8.96 19.19 -27.36
C PRO A 773 -9.75 19.36 -26.05
N GLY A 774 -9.26 20.17 -25.12
CA GLY A 774 -9.90 20.35 -23.82
C GLY A 774 -9.74 21.71 -23.17
N GLU A 775 -8.84 22.59 -23.63
CA GLU A 775 -8.76 23.98 -23.15
C GLU A 775 -9.55 24.91 -24.06
N ASP A 776 -10.45 25.73 -23.48
CA ASP A 776 -11.33 26.65 -24.17
C ASP A 776 -12.12 25.99 -25.32
N VAL A 777 -12.89 24.95 -25.01
CA VAL A 777 -13.88 24.31 -25.90
C VAL A 777 -15.23 25.00 -25.73
N TYR A 778 -15.89 25.33 -26.84
CA TYR A 778 -17.18 26.05 -26.84
C TYR A 778 -18.35 25.11 -26.51
N VAL A 779 -19.06 25.33 -25.40
CA VAL A 779 -20.07 24.41 -24.83
C VAL A 779 -21.32 25.16 -24.32
N PRO A 780 -22.49 24.49 -24.24
CA PRO A 780 -23.73 25.11 -23.78
C PRO A 780 -23.76 25.31 -22.26
N PHE A 781 -24.46 26.33 -21.80
CA PHE A 781 -24.61 26.62 -20.38
C PHE A 781 -25.99 27.26 -20.13
N LEU A 782 -26.63 26.90 -19.02
CA LEU A 782 -27.81 27.60 -18.54
C LEU A 782 -27.37 28.63 -17.50
N ASP A 783 -27.68 29.90 -17.75
CA ASP A 783 -27.37 30.96 -16.82
C ASP A 783 -28.23 30.89 -15.54
N LYS A 784 -27.99 31.80 -14.58
CA LYS A 784 -28.73 31.83 -13.30
C LYS A 784 -30.23 32.15 -13.47
N GLN A 785 -30.62 32.66 -14.63
CA GLN A 785 -31.98 33.03 -15.02
C GLN A 785 -32.63 31.95 -15.90
N GLY A 786 -31.94 30.83 -16.14
CA GLY A 786 -32.39 29.73 -16.98
C GLY A 786 -32.34 30.03 -18.48
N GLN A 787 -31.62 31.08 -18.90
CA GLN A 787 -31.41 31.38 -20.31
C GLN A 787 -30.30 30.50 -20.90
N GLU A 788 -30.50 30.09 -22.14
CA GLU A 788 -29.53 29.32 -22.90
C GLU A 788 -28.42 30.22 -23.43
N ILE A 789 -27.18 29.91 -23.07
CA ILE A 789 -25.98 30.59 -23.57
C ILE A 789 -24.91 29.58 -23.98
N MET A 790 -23.90 30.05 -24.72
CA MET A 790 -22.74 29.25 -25.11
C MET A 790 -21.46 29.95 -24.63
N ALA A 791 -20.50 29.20 -24.10
CA ALA A 791 -19.25 29.75 -23.56
C ALA A 791 -18.06 28.82 -23.79
N TYR A 792 -16.83 29.38 -23.80
CA TYR A 792 -15.61 28.57 -23.79
C TYR A 792 -15.32 28.04 -22.38
N GLY A 793 -15.03 26.73 -22.27
CA GLY A 793 -14.67 26.07 -21.01
C GLY A 793 -13.44 25.17 -21.16
N SER A 794 -12.73 24.95 -20.05
CA SER A 794 -11.49 24.13 -20.03
C SER A 794 -11.63 22.91 -19.10
N GLY A 795 -11.13 21.76 -19.53
CA GLY A 795 -11.24 20.49 -18.79
C GLY A 795 -10.84 19.27 -19.63
N THR A 796 -10.20 18.27 -19.01
CA THR A 796 -10.10 16.90 -19.55
C THR A 796 -11.50 16.28 -19.76
N SER A 797 -12.49 16.80 -19.06
CA SER A 797 -13.92 16.58 -19.21
C SER A 797 -14.46 16.92 -20.61
N TYR A 798 -13.85 17.86 -21.35
CA TYR A 798 -14.21 18.19 -22.74
C TYR A 798 -13.42 17.40 -23.79
N ALA A 799 -12.24 16.91 -23.42
CA ALA A 799 -11.41 16.04 -24.27
C ALA A 799 -12.00 14.62 -24.37
N THR A 800 -12.45 14.08 -23.23
CA THR A 800 -13.03 12.73 -23.07
C THR A 800 -14.17 12.40 -24.03
N PRO A 801 -15.25 13.21 -24.15
CA PRO A 801 -16.39 12.90 -25.02
C PRO A 801 -16.02 12.85 -26.51
N GLN A 802 -14.94 13.53 -26.94
CA GLN A 802 -14.48 13.47 -28.32
C GLN A 802 -13.94 12.08 -28.67
N VAL A 803 -13.15 11.50 -27.76
CA VAL A 803 -12.62 10.14 -27.90
C VAL A 803 -13.75 9.10 -27.80
N ALA A 804 -14.75 9.32 -26.94
CA ALA A 804 -15.92 8.45 -26.83
C ALA A 804 -16.77 8.42 -28.11
N ALA A 805 -17.03 9.58 -28.71
CA ALA A 805 -17.71 9.64 -30.00
C ALA A 805 -16.90 9.00 -31.12
N ALA A 806 -15.57 9.19 -31.13
CA ALA A 806 -14.68 8.54 -32.08
C ALA A 806 -14.72 7.00 -31.93
N ALA A 807 -14.80 6.49 -30.69
CA ALA A 807 -14.95 5.06 -30.43
C ALA A 807 -16.27 4.49 -30.98
N MET A 808 -17.38 5.23 -30.87
CA MET A 808 -18.67 4.82 -31.46
C MET A 808 -18.60 4.71 -32.98
N LEU A 809 -18.06 5.74 -33.64
CA LEU A 809 -17.88 5.74 -35.10
C LEU A 809 -16.96 4.60 -35.55
N TRP A 810 -15.86 4.37 -34.83
CA TRP A 810 -14.93 3.28 -35.11
C TRP A 810 -15.58 1.90 -34.96
N LYS A 811 -16.30 1.65 -33.87
CA LYS A 811 -17.01 0.37 -33.66
C LYS A 811 -18.06 0.11 -34.75
N ALA A 812 -18.82 1.12 -35.15
CA ALA A 812 -19.84 0.97 -36.18
C ALA A 812 -19.25 0.63 -37.56
N ARG A 813 -18.12 1.24 -37.90
CA ARG A 813 -17.38 0.99 -39.14
C ARG A 813 -16.78 -0.41 -39.19
N HIS A 814 -16.22 -0.86 -38.08
CA HIS A 814 -15.55 -2.14 -37.99
C HIS A 814 -16.45 -3.30 -37.50
N TYR A 815 -17.76 -3.06 -37.34
CA TYR A 815 -18.69 -3.97 -36.68
C TYR A 815 -18.59 -5.43 -37.16
N GLU A 816 -18.57 -5.65 -38.48
CA GLU A 816 -18.50 -7.00 -39.05
C GLU A 816 -17.17 -7.69 -38.74
N ALA A 817 -16.05 -6.98 -38.90
CA ALA A 817 -14.72 -7.53 -38.63
C ALA A 817 -14.50 -7.77 -37.12
N LEU A 818 -15.13 -6.97 -36.25
CA LEU A 818 -15.05 -7.14 -34.79
C LEU A 818 -15.76 -8.41 -34.29
N SER A 819 -16.59 -9.07 -35.12
CA SER A 819 -17.22 -10.34 -34.74
C SER A 819 -16.22 -11.50 -34.54
N ASP A 820 -15.03 -11.40 -35.13
CA ASP A 820 -13.93 -12.36 -34.96
C ASP A 820 -13.08 -12.09 -33.70
N TYR A 821 -13.37 -11.03 -32.95
CA TYR A 821 -12.61 -10.60 -31.78
C TYR A 821 -13.30 -11.05 -30.49
N LEU A 822 -12.52 -11.52 -29.52
CA LEU A 822 -12.99 -11.64 -28.13
C LEU A 822 -13.34 -10.25 -27.59
N PRO A 823 -14.26 -10.13 -26.62
CA PRO A 823 -14.71 -8.82 -26.16
C PRO A 823 -13.55 -7.91 -25.70
N TRP A 824 -12.63 -8.39 -24.86
CA TRP A 824 -11.45 -7.61 -24.45
C TRP A 824 -10.55 -7.18 -25.62
N GLN A 825 -10.49 -8.00 -26.68
CA GLN A 825 -9.70 -7.69 -27.88
C GLN A 825 -10.30 -6.52 -28.66
N VAL A 826 -11.61 -6.26 -28.56
CA VAL A 826 -12.24 -5.07 -29.15
C VAL A 826 -11.66 -3.81 -28.51
N VAL A 827 -11.49 -3.80 -27.18
CA VAL A 827 -10.93 -2.64 -26.46
C VAL A 827 -9.47 -2.43 -26.82
N GLU A 828 -8.66 -3.50 -26.89
CA GLU A 828 -7.25 -3.38 -27.26
C GLU A 828 -7.02 -3.07 -28.74
N ALA A 829 -7.87 -3.57 -29.62
CA ALA A 829 -7.88 -3.18 -31.03
C ALA A 829 -8.12 -1.67 -31.16
N PHE A 830 -9.14 -1.15 -30.47
CA PHE A 830 -9.40 0.29 -30.44
C PHE A 830 -8.22 1.07 -29.87
N ARG A 831 -7.70 0.69 -28.69
CA ARG A 831 -6.56 1.35 -28.03
C ARG A 831 -5.34 1.39 -28.95
N THR A 832 -5.05 0.28 -29.62
CA THR A 832 -3.90 0.15 -30.54
C THR A 832 -4.06 1.06 -31.75
N VAL A 833 -5.22 1.03 -32.40
CA VAL A 833 -5.51 1.88 -33.57
C VAL A 833 -5.48 3.35 -33.16
N LEU A 834 -6.14 3.72 -32.07
CA LEU A 834 -6.17 5.07 -31.50
C LEU A 834 -4.77 5.63 -31.26
N LYS A 835 -3.87 4.85 -30.64
CA LYS A 835 -2.48 5.27 -30.39
C LYS A 835 -1.67 5.36 -31.68
N LYS A 836 -1.88 4.45 -32.62
CA LYS A 836 -1.16 4.40 -33.89
C LYS A 836 -1.50 5.58 -34.79
N THR A 837 -2.77 5.97 -34.84
CA THR A 837 -3.27 7.02 -35.73
C THR A 837 -3.16 8.41 -35.12
N ALA A 838 -2.86 8.52 -33.82
CA ALA A 838 -2.68 9.77 -33.11
C ALA A 838 -1.77 10.76 -33.88
N ARG A 839 -2.23 11.99 -34.01
CA ARG A 839 -1.50 13.09 -34.64
C ARG A 839 -0.19 13.32 -33.90
N SER A 840 0.91 13.31 -34.63
CA SER A 840 2.24 13.54 -34.06
C SER A 840 2.38 14.95 -33.52
N VAL A 841 2.96 15.07 -32.33
CA VAL A 841 3.12 16.30 -31.57
C VAL A 841 4.58 16.56 -31.25
N LYS A 842 4.90 17.81 -30.90
CA LYS A 842 6.28 18.25 -30.58
C LYS A 842 6.65 18.18 -29.10
N TRP A 843 5.68 17.88 -28.24
CA TRP A 843 5.87 17.74 -26.80
C TRP A 843 6.22 16.28 -26.40
N PRO A 844 6.85 16.06 -25.23
CA PRO A 844 7.22 14.72 -24.78
C PRO A 844 5.97 13.83 -24.67
N LYS A 845 5.97 12.70 -25.39
CA LYS A 845 4.88 11.71 -25.28
C LYS A 845 4.79 11.10 -23.87
N GLU A 846 5.90 11.10 -23.15
CA GLU A 846 5.97 10.68 -21.75
C GLU A 846 5.05 11.57 -20.89
N GLY A 847 3.87 11.05 -20.54
CA GLY A 847 2.88 11.69 -19.67
C GLY A 847 1.56 12.08 -20.35
N TYR A 848 1.53 12.34 -21.65
CA TYR A 848 0.35 12.87 -22.34
C TYR A 848 -0.18 11.95 -23.46
N GLY A 849 0.28 10.69 -23.48
CA GLY A 849 -0.17 9.66 -24.40
C GLY A 849 0.48 9.72 -25.78
N ALA A 850 -0.11 9.01 -26.73
CA ALA A 850 0.50 8.80 -28.05
C ALA A 850 0.57 10.05 -28.96
N GLY A 851 -0.25 11.06 -28.65
CA GLY A 851 -0.44 12.28 -29.43
C GLY A 851 -1.86 12.82 -29.28
N ILE A 852 -2.30 13.65 -30.23
CA ILE A 852 -3.67 14.18 -30.27
C ILE A 852 -4.55 13.24 -31.09
N LEU A 853 -5.81 13.02 -30.70
CA LEU A 853 -6.80 12.27 -31.48
C LEU A 853 -6.80 12.73 -32.96
N ASP A 854 -6.75 11.77 -33.88
CA ASP A 854 -6.95 11.99 -35.31
C ASP A 854 -8.06 11.07 -35.78
N ILE A 855 -9.27 11.61 -35.93
CA ILE A 855 -10.44 10.80 -36.20
C ILE A 855 -10.46 10.24 -37.63
N THR A 856 -9.94 11.00 -38.59
CA THR A 856 -9.93 10.58 -39.99
C THR A 856 -9.01 9.39 -40.20
N ASN A 857 -7.81 9.44 -39.60
CA ASN A 857 -6.90 8.30 -39.65
C ASN A 857 -7.41 7.13 -38.80
N LEU A 858 -8.00 7.39 -37.62
CA LEU A 858 -8.62 6.34 -36.79
C LEU A 858 -9.67 5.52 -37.56
N LEU A 859 -10.54 6.17 -38.34
CA LEU A 859 -11.62 5.50 -39.08
C LEU A 859 -11.17 4.81 -40.37
N THR A 860 -9.93 5.02 -40.83
CA THR A 860 -9.42 4.42 -42.08
C THR A 860 -8.33 3.38 -41.84
N GLU A 861 -7.74 3.36 -40.63
CA GLU A 861 -6.70 2.42 -40.26
C GLU A 861 -7.24 0.97 -40.15
N PRO A 862 -6.56 -0.01 -40.77
CA PRO A 862 -6.92 -1.42 -40.63
C PRO A 862 -6.83 -1.94 -39.19
N LEU A 863 -7.71 -2.89 -38.85
CA LEU A 863 -7.66 -3.53 -37.54
C LEU A 863 -6.38 -4.38 -37.36
N PRO A 864 -5.75 -4.37 -36.17
CA PRO A 864 -4.67 -5.28 -35.85
C PRO A 864 -5.19 -6.71 -35.74
N ALA A 865 -4.39 -7.70 -36.15
CA ALA A 865 -4.79 -9.11 -36.06
C ALA A 865 -5.07 -9.52 -34.59
N PRO A 866 -6.16 -10.25 -34.28
CA PRO A 866 -6.52 -10.61 -32.91
C PRO A 866 -5.39 -11.31 -32.12
N THR A 867 -4.59 -12.13 -32.81
CA THR A 867 -3.45 -12.86 -32.23
C THR A 867 -2.28 -11.98 -31.81
N THR A 868 -2.26 -10.71 -32.21
CA THR A 868 -1.19 -9.76 -31.85
C THR A 868 -1.55 -8.90 -30.65
N LEU A 869 -2.82 -8.92 -30.23
CA LEU A 869 -3.31 -8.14 -29.10
C LEU A 869 -2.92 -8.80 -27.78
N ILE A 870 -2.41 -7.98 -26.87
CA ILE A 870 -1.98 -8.39 -25.53
C ILE A 870 -3.07 -7.99 -24.56
N HIS A 871 -3.47 -8.92 -23.70
CA HIS A 871 -4.49 -8.63 -22.70
C HIS A 871 -3.95 -7.59 -21.70
N ALA A 872 -4.69 -6.51 -21.44
CA ALA A 872 -4.22 -5.39 -20.60
C ALA A 872 -3.88 -5.84 -19.17
N TYR A 873 -4.55 -6.90 -18.72
CA TYR A 873 -4.33 -7.55 -17.43
C TYR A 873 -3.45 -8.81 -17.52
N GLN A 874 -2.81 -9.08 -18.66
CA GLN A 874 -1.91 -10.24 -18.82
C GLN A 874 -0.74 -10.12 -17.84
N ASN A 875 -0.54 -11.18 -17.05
CA ASN A 875 0.43 -11.29 -15.96
C ASN A 875 0.09 -10.47 -14.69
N GLN A 876 -1.01 -9.70 -14.66
CA GLN A 876 -1.38 -9.00 -13.43
C GLN A 876 -1.87 -10.03 -12.42
N SER A 877 -1.04 -10.29 -11.40
CA SER A 877 -1.53 -10.94 -10.18
C SER A 877 -2.72 -10.13 -9.65
N ALA A 878 -3.70 -10.82 -9.04
CA ALA A 878 -4.81 -10.19 -8.34
C ALA A 878 -4.34 -8.93 -7.61
N SER A 879 -5.03 -7.79 -7.78
CA SER A 879 -4.50 -6.50 -7.33
C SER A 879 -4.09 -6.59 -5.85
N HIS A 880 -2.86 -6.21 -5.53
CA HIS A 880 -2.41 -6.28 -4.15
C HIS A 880 -3.08 -5.17 -3.31
N PRO A 881 -3.64 -5.52 -2.16
CA PRO A 881 -4.24 -4.55 -1.27
C PRO A 881 -3.21 -3.52 -0.75
N LEU A 882 -3.49 -2.22 -0.95
CA LEU A 882 -2.84 -1.17 -0.14
C LEU A 882 -3.24 -1.36 1.32
N GLY A 883 -2.25 -1.38 2.21
CA GLY A 883 -2.50 -1.45 3.65
C GLY A 883 -3.34 -0.27 4.14
N VAL A 884 -4.22 -0.52 5.11
CA VAL A 884 -5.25 0.45 5.55
C VAL A 884 -4.72 1.84 5.89
N GLY A 885 -3.57 1.97 6.57
CA GLY A 885 -3.02 3.30 6.90
C GLY A 885 -2.45 4.05 5.68
N ILE A 886 -1.89 3.35 4.70
CA ILE A 886 -1.47 3.94 3.42
C ILE A 886 -2.70 4.42 2.65
N ALA A 887 -3.76 3.61 2.61
CA ALA A 887 -5.03 3.98 2.00
C ALA A 887 -5.67 5.20 2.69
N GLU A 888 -5.62 5.26 4.02
CA GLU A 888 -6.10 6.40 4.80
C GLU A 888 -5.30 7.68 4.53
N ALA A 889 -3.96 7.59 4.51
CA ALA A 889 -3.11 8.74 4.22
C ALA A 889 -3.29 9.23 2.79
N ALA A 890 -3.40 8.32 1.82
CA ALA A 890 -3.71 8.65 0.43
C ALA A 890 -5.09 9.32 0.32
N HIS A 891 -6.10 8.82 1.03
CA HIS A 891 -7.42 9.43 1.11
C HIS A 891 -7.38 10.84 1.70
N PHE A 892 -6.63 11.03 2.79
CA PHE A 892 -6.46 12.33 3.43
C PHE A 892 -5.75 13.34 2.52
N LEU A 893 -4.69 12.92 1.83
CA LEU A 893 -3.96 13.77 0.88
C LEU A 893 -4.80 14.10 -0.34
N TRP A 894 -5.58 13.14 -0.85
CA TRP A 894 -6.57 13.38 -1.88
C TRP A 894 -7.59 14.43 -1.44
N ASN A 895 -8.06 14.36 -0.19
CA ASN A 895 -8.93 15.37 0.39
C ASN A 895 -8.27 16.75 0.50
N ILE A 896 -6.97 16.84 0.80
CA ILE A 896 -6.22 18.11 0.76
C ILE A 896 -6.16 18.68 -0.65
N VAL A 897 -5.81 17.86 -1.65
CA VAL A 897 -5.79 18.29 -3.06
C VAL A 897 -7.16 18.77 -3.47
N ARG A 898 -8.22 18.02 -3.14
CA ARG A 898 -9.61 18.44 -3.34
C ARG A 898 -9.92 19.77 -2.68
N GLN A 899 -9.57 19.99 -1.41
CA GLN A 899 -9.88 21.26 -0.74
C GLN A 899 -9.21 22.45 -1.43
N LYS A 900 -8.06 22.25 -2.08
CA LYS A 900 -7.39 23.26 -2.90
C LYS A 900 -8.08 23.50 -4.25
N VAL A 901 -8.55 22.43 -4.91
CA VAL A 901 -9.18 22.49 -6.24
C VAL A 901 -10.68 22.86 -6.17
N ALA A 902 -11.35 22.56 -5.05
CA ALA A 902 -12.77 22.82 -4.80
C ALA A 902 -13.05 23.25 -3.33
N PRO A 903 -12.58 24.44 -2.91
CA PRO A 903 -12.79 24.97 -1.56
C PRO A 903 -14.25 24.85 -1.08
N GLY A 904 -14.43 24.37 0.16
CA GLY A 904 -15.74 24.21 0.81
C GLY A 904 -16.41 22.85 0.66
N ALA A 905 -15.90 21.92 -0.15
CA ALA A 905 -16.46 20.57 -0.17
C ALA A 905 -16.15 19.87 1.18
N THR A 906 -17.16 19.56 1.98
CA THR A 906 -17.04 18.80 3.24
C THR A 906 -17.46 17.34 3.05
N GLU A 907 -16.88 16.41 3.80
CA GLU A 907 -17.50 15.09 3.97
C GLU A 907 -18.75 15.26 4.84
N SER A 908 -19.77 14.47 4.56
CA SER A 908 -20.95 14.40 5.42
C SER A 908 -21.02 13.00 6.03
N THR A 909 -21.71 12.92 7.16
CA THR A 909 -21.94 11.72 7.96
C THR A 909 -20.80 11.25 8.86
N VAL A 910 -19.56 11.71 8.68
CA VAL A 910 -18.50 11.50 9.68
C VAL A 910 -17.76 12.82 9.95
N PRO A 911 -17.79 13.36 11.19
CA PRO A 911 -17.00 14.55 11.51
C PRO A 911 -15.54 14.27 11.19
N LEU A 912 -14.86 15.23 10.54
CA LEU A 912 -13.48 15.19 10.06
C LEU A 912 -12.65 14.21 10.90
N VAL A 913 -12.59 12.96 10.42
CA VAL A 913 -12.12 11.87 11.25
C VAL A 913 -10.62 12.08 11.40
N PRO A 914 -10.11 12.29 12.63
CA PRO A 914 -8.68 12.41 12.80
C PRO A 914 -8.03 11.14 12.26
N LEU A 915 -6.97 11.33 11.47
CA LEU A 915 -6.17 10.23 10.95
C LEU A 915 -5.87 9.25 12.09
N THR A 916 -6.04 7.95 11.84
CA THR A 916 -5.57 6.93 12.76
C THR A 916 -4.05 7.06 12.94
N PRO A 917 -3.46 6.54 14.02
CA PRO A 917 -2.01 6.54 14.18
C PRO A 917 -1.26 5.97 12.95
N LEU A 918 -1.84 4.95 12.28
CA LEU A 918 -1.29 4.36 11.06
C LEU A 918 -1.38 5.33 9.86
N GLY A 919 -2.49 6.04 9.70
CA GLY A 919 -2.63 7.07 8.67
C GLY A 919 -1.74 8.29 8.90
N GLN A 920 -1.53 8.69 10.17
CA GLN A 920 -0.61 9.79 10.51
C GLN A 920 0.85 9.43 10.19
N GLN A 921 1.26 8.20 10.46
CA GLN A 921 2.60 7.69 10.13
C GLN A 921 2.81 7.53 8.63
N ALA A 922 1.83 6.99 7.90
CA ALA A 922 1.91 6.91 6.44
C ALA A 922 1.97 8.32 5.82
N LEU A 923 1.19 9.27 6.35
CA LEU A 923 1.23 10.68 5.93
C LEU A 923 2.60 11.31 6.21
N SER A 924 3.20 11.06 7.37
CA SER A 924 4.51 11.62 7.71
C SER A 924 5.63 11.04 6.83
N ALA A 925 5.56 9.75 6.50
CA ALA A 925 6.44 9.10 5.53
C ALA A 925 6.34 9.75 4.13
N PHE A 926 5.14 10.16 3.71
CA PHE A 926 4.97 10.89 2.44
C PHE A 926 5.59 12.30 2.43
N SER A 927 5.93 12.85 3.59
CA SER A 927 6.22 14.28 3.76
C SER A 927 7.71 14.62 4.00
N ARG A 928 8.64 13.66 4.00
CA ARG A 928 10.06 13.88 4.39
C ARG A 928 11.03 14.14 3.21
N PRO A 929 11.94 15.14 3.32
CA PRO A 929 13.01 15.38 2.34
C PRO A 929 14.33 14.69 2.70
N THR A 930 15.01 14.12 1.71
CA THR A 930 16.41 13.69 1.78
C THR A 930 17.33 14.86 1.39
N THR A 931 18.12 15.43 2.31
CA THR A 931 19.24 16.31 1.96
C THR A 931 20.57 15.78 2.49
N THR A 932 21.58 15.70 1.60
CA THR A 932 22.99 15.47 1.95
C THR A 932 23.83 16.67 1.54
N GLY A 933 24.75 17.03 2.43
CA GLY A 933 25.88 17.93 2.15
C GLY A 933 27.08 17.60 3.06
N ALA A 934 27.95 16.71 2.56
CA ALA A 934 29.37 16.48 2.91
C ALA A 934 29.75 15.86 4.28
N ARG A 935 30.00 14.54 4.32
CA ARG A 935 31.27 13.87 3.97
C ARG A 935 31.12 12.34 4.05
N GLU A 936 31.79 11.65 3.14
CA GLU A 936 31.68 10.21 2.83
C GLU A 936 32.12 9.29 3.98
N SER A 937 31.28 8.29 4.32
CA SER A 937 31.65 6.87 4.22
C SER A 937 30.47 5.95 4.59
N SER A 938 30.10 5.10 3.62
CA SER A 938 29.37 3.82 3.70
C SER A 938 28.16 3.68 4.64
N SER A 939 26.96 3.96 4.14
CA SER A 939 25.85 3.00 3.98
C SER A 939 24.63 3.78 3.50
N VAL A 940 24.14 3.44 2.31
CA VAL A 940 22.92 4.01 1.75
C VAL A 940 21.76 3.36 2.51
N THR A 941 21.18 4.07 3.47
CA THR A 941 19.87 3.72 4.02
C THR A 941 18.84 3.92 2.92
N THR A 942 18.23 2.84 2.44
CA THR A 942 17.13 2.89 1.47
C THR A 942 15.83 3.22 2.21
N ASP A 943 15.00 4.11 1.64
CA ASP A 943 13.66 4.50 2.13
C ASP A 943 12.71 3.30 2.40
N SER A 944 13.10 2.11 1.96
CA SER A 944 12.45 0.82 2.26
C SER A 944 12.42 0.45 3.73
N ASP A 945 13.42 0.81 4.52
CA ASP A 945 13.53 0.39 5.92
C ASP A 945 12.48 1.05 6.83
N GLU A 946 12.01 2.26 6.47
CA GLU A 946 10.91 2.94 7.17
C GLU A 946 9.53 2.34 6.82
N LEU A 947 9.28 2.01 5.56
CA LEU A 947 8.06 1.31 5.11
C LEU A 947 8.01 -0.14 5.62
N LEU A 948 9.15 -0.83 5.68
CA LEU A 948 9.26 -2.15 6.30
C LEU A 948 8.90 -2.04 7.79
N ARG A 949 9.50 -1.10 8.55
CA ARG A 949 9.14 -0.86 9.96
C ARG A 949 7.65 -0.60 10.18
N TYR A 950 6.94 0.04 9.25
CA TYR A 950 5.48 0.20 9.29
C TYR A 950 4.72 -1.15 9.25
N TYR A 951 5.16 -2.11 8.44
CA TYR A 951 4.53 -3.44 8.32
C TYR A 951 4.96 -4.44 9.42
N PHE A 952 6.13 -4.29 10.04
CA PHE A 952 6.55 -5.10 11.21
C PHE A 952 6.02 -4.59 12.56
N ASN A 953 5.41 -3.40 12.56
CA ASN A 953 4.86 -2.73 13.73
C ASN A 953 3.36 -2.99 13.97
N GLN A 954 2.76 -3.93 13.25
CA GLN A 954 1.41 -4.45 13.53
C GLN A 954 1.47 -5.78 14.28
#